data_AF-A0A545U7D8-F1
#
_entry.id   AF-A0A545U7D8-F1
#
_cell.length_a   1.000
_cell.length_b   1.000
_cell.length_c   1.000
_cell.angle_alpha   90.00
_cell.angle_beta   90.00
_cell.angle_gamma   90.00
#
_symmetry.space_group_name_H-M   'P 1'
#
loop_
_entity.id
_entity.type
_entity.pdbx_description
1 polymer ?
#
loop_
_entity_poly.entity_id
_entity_poly.type
_entity_poly.pdbx_seq_one_letter_code
_entity_poly.pdbx_strand_id
1 'polypeptide(L)'
;MTNEKVTGFVKQCQQSSNHAYEAFKTLLSQLESKETRLEAYLFFKQLYQFYDSAPPADCHFQFIRQNILDQSDETVSLKLLQFPSTFLPEAWSFTFYEGLIRYPANEYQERNVVELGCGIGWITIALALRYSPQNITGLDINPKAIVCAKLNLFLNAFNDDDQTLKILANGKSLLDCVYFFESNLFSYFNQSKTHPFEDSRLEIDRIIGCIPQVLNPEPEVMEDLIAETASDDYLYSLSNYFAKQGFIEDQFGLGLIASAVEQSIPLLRSTGKLILNLGGRPGRAVLERLMRRRGFKVRRVWQTQVEQAADTEIDMLVDIEKSTGHRFEFYMSPNSDMTIDARTALEYARAGGKIYHSVDVYEAEMLFPDQVKSIFESVDLVGGKALRSAIDLTYENFDDAEERYSFLAFLARHLQRTQHFPYGDTAGLNYFRQQLAEYFCYYLKVNVTEQQLVITPGRSELITSLLTNYRPKLTLVARELIHLIEKGFDEQSTQIIEAPSKVEFLIELVDKLKPQLIITQLDVHEVQSSQLVRQLIECAQQNNVFLLVDLTNNIDLSSQPQINGVYRYLSEHPLPSNLIIMAALINNRVYKNYSLNITLTSNQQLVKDVVDAAELTYSRTPILKQLYYAHLLEELLYFQRTRSTSKQEAAFVSESNTRLSIPLCLPAQNAFNHPAIQGNHLAFDHRTIRLDYGENELPAPTILKEKLFESYLVRRCSVEESNPEEPLRELMEFRFGIPLTFYSEMLFGNGVAPIFSSLLNLCTQEKKSLVIPSGSYGYFMAAAQYKDVDIGCLHTGEENQFKINAESLDEYLSTRVGCWLFLNAPVVNPVGAVYSQAELNDLLSIALKYDVTVILDSVFSGLEFNENSNWNLSDCIYQFVNSKRAKLVFIGGISKEYAAGGLRFGYCWSTSKPLIADLKSLLPHSPHFTLGYTVRKIIEAQLSGESSLQDHLLRQRKELESRAHRLSQLLTQKGWKVIQPSGGLFLVAKPQAFIDKYEIPPIDAADQVTSQLFKLKNLVINNSTWTGLPGYCRFVLSCSDGDFEEAVKRLSEFDFLG
;
A
#
# COMPACT_ATOMS: atom_id res chain seq x y z
N MET A 1 -48.49 6.81 -56.96
CA MET A 1 -47.89 7.66 -55.91
C MET A 1 -46.95 6.88 -54.97
N THR A 2 -47.33 5.72 -54.42
CA THR A 2 -46.48 4.96 -53.46
C THR A 2 -45.19 4.39 -54.07
N ASN A 3 -45.22 3.84 -55.29
CA ASN A 3 -44.02 3.30 -55.95
C ASN A 3 -43.00 4.39 -56.39
N GLU A 4 -43.47 5.61 -56.68
CA GLU A 4 -42.60 6.74 -57.05
C GLU A 4 -41.79 7.27 -55.87
N LYS A 5 -42.39 7.34 -54.66
CA LYS A 5 -41.67 7.76 -53.44
C LYS A 5 -40.53 6.79 -53.11
N VAL A 6 -40.79 5.48 -53.15
CA VAL A 6 -39.76 4.45 -52.90
C VAL A 6 -38.65 4.52 -53.96
N THR A 7 -39.02 4.63 -55.25
CA THR A 7 -38.04 4.76 -56.35
C THR A 7 -37.19 6.03 -56.21
N GLY A 8 -37.79 7.16 -55.79
CA GLY A 8 -37.08 8.41 -55.53
C GLY A 8 -36.09 8.30 -54.36
N PHE A 9 -36.49 7.64 -53.27
CA PHE A 9 -35.62 7.38 -52.12
C PHE A 9 -34.43 6.50 -52.50
N VAL A 10 -34.66 5.40 -53.24
CA VAL A 10 -33.59 4.52 -53.73
C VAL A 10 -32.61 5.28 -54.63
N LYS A 11 -33.10 6.12 -55.54
CA LYS A 11 -32.23 6.96 -56.40
C LYS A 11 -31.36 7.93 -55.60
N GLN A 12 -31.86 8.45 -54.48
CA GLN A 12 -31.07 9.28 -53.57
C GLN A 12 -29.96 8.46 -52.91
N CYS A 13 -30.29 7.26 -52.42
CA CYS A 13 -29.32 6.35 -51.79
C CYS A 13 -28.25 5.80 -52.76
N GLN A 14 -28.49 5.80 -54.07
CA GLN A 14 -27.52 5.37 -55.09
C GLN A 14 -26.42 6.41 -55.37
N GLN A 15 -26.55 7.65 -54.87
CA GLN A 15 -25.59 8.71 -55.19
C GLN A 15 -24.25 8.54 -54.47
N SER A 16 -24.29 8.21 -53.18
CA SER A 16 -23.14 7.81 -52.37
C SER A 16 -23.61 7.23 -51.04
N SER A 17 -22.71 6.61 -50.28
CA SER A 17 -22.99 6.12 -48.93
C SER A 17 -23.45 7.21 -47.97
N ASN A 18 -22.88 8.41 -48.06
CA ASN A 18 -23.33 9.55 -47.24
C ASN A 18 -24.74 10.02 -47.63
N HIS A 19 -25.11 10.03 -48.93
CA HIS A 19 -26.49 10.36 -49.32
C HIS A 19 -27.49 9.31 -48.83
N ALA A 20 -27.12 8.02 -48.88
CA ALA A 20 -27.94 6.96 -48.30
C ALA A 20 -28.12 7.15 -46.79
N TYR A 21 -27.02 7.40 -46.07
CA TYR A 21 -27.04 7.65 -44.64
C TYR A 21 -27.94 8.84 -44.27
N GLU A 22 -27.81 9.99 -44.94
CA GLU A 22 -28.64 11.18 -44.68
C GLU A 22 -30.13 10.96 -45.00
N ALA A 23 -30.44 10.20 -46.05
CA ALA A 23 -31.81 9.83 -46.38
C ALA A 23 -32.45 8.98 -45.28
N PHE A 24 -31.72 7.99 -44.77
CA PHE A 24 -32.16 7.15 -43.66
C PHE A 24 -32.19 7.89 -42.31
N LYS A 25 -31.27 8.82 -42.07
CA LYS A 25 -31.28 9.70 -40.88
C LYS A 25 -32.50 10.62 -40.88
N THR A 26 -32.87 11.15 -42.05
CA THR A 26 -34.12 11.90 -42.22
C THR A 26 -35.34 11.03 -41.92
N LEU A 27 -35.38 9.81 -42.46
CA LEU A 27 -36.45 8.85 -42.17
C LEU A 27 -36.54 8.51 -40.67
N LEU A 28 -35.40 8.32 -40.00
CA LEU A 28 -35.34 8.08 -38.57
C LEU A 28 -35.98 9.21 -37.76
N SER A 29 -35.71 10.48 -38.09
CA SER A 29 -36.33 11.63 -37.41
C SER A 29 -37.86 11.61 -37.49
N GLN A 30 -38.42 11.14 -38.62
CA GLN A 30 -39.86 10.98 -38.81
C GLN A 30 -40.43 9.78 -38.04
N LEU A 31 -39.65 8.71 -37.88
CA LEU A 31 -40.00 7.54 -37.06
C LEU A 31 -40.00 7.87 -35.56
N GLU A 32 -39.04 8.67 -35.11
CA GLU A 32 -38.94 9.08 -33.70
C GLU A 32 -40.10 10.00 -33.27
N SER A 33 -40.59 10.87 -34.16
CA SER A 33 -41.77 11.72 -33.89
C SER A 33 -43.08 10.93 -33.80
N LYS A 34 -43.80 11.06 -32.68
CA LYS A 34 -45.09 10.37 -32.45
C LYS A 34 -46.17 10.70 -33.48
N GLU A 35 -46.11 11.89 -34.10
CA GLU A 35 -47.09 12.38 -35.06
C GLU A 35 -46.91 11.74 -36.44
N THR A 36 -45.67 11.53 -36.86
CA THR A 36 -45.31 11.03 -38.20
C THR A 36 -44.91 9.56 -38.22
N ARG A 37 -44.73 8.93 -37.05
CA ARG A 37 -44.19 7.57 -36.90
C ARG A 37 -44.89 6.52 -37.75
N LEU A 38 -46.23 6.49 -37.72
CA LEU A 38 -46.99 5.44 -38.42
C LEU A 38 -46.83 5.57 -39.94
N GLU A 39 -46.90 6.79 -40.49
CA GLU A 39 -46.69 7.01 -41.92
C GLU A 39 -45.25 6.67 -42.34
N ALA A 40 -44.27 7.09 -41.54
CA ALA A 40 -42.86 6.80 -41.80
C ALA A 40 -42.56 5.29 -41.70
N TYR A 41 -43.17 4.57 -40.75
CA TYR A 41 -43.03 3.12 -40.62
C TYR A 41 -43.62 2.38 -41.82
N LEU A 42 -44.83 2.75 -42.26
CA LEU A 42 -45.45 2.15 -43.44
C LEU A 42 -44.61 2.37 -44.70
N PHE A 43 -44.02 3.56 -44.87
CA PHE A 43 -43.07 3.82 -45.94
C PHE A 43 -41.81 2.95 -45.81
N PHE A 44 -41.23 2.83 -44.61
CA PHE A 44 -40.04 2.04 -44.38
C PHE A 44 -40.26 0.54 -44.64
N LYS A 45 -41.43 0.01 -44.25
CA LYS A 45 -41.86 -1.36 -44.57
C LYS A 45 -42.01 -1.57 -46.08
N GLN A 46 -42.61 -0.61 -46.80
CA GLN A 46 -42.71 -0.67 -48.26
C GLN A 46 -41.33 -0.67 -48.93
N LEU A 47 -40.39 0.13 -48.43
CA LEU A 47 -38.99 0.13 -48.89
C LEU A 47 -38.33 -1.23 -48.69
N TYR A 48 -38.51 -1.87 -47.52
CA TYR A 48 -38.03 -3.23 -47.26
C TYR A 48 -38.65 -4.25 -48.23
N GLN A 49 -39.97 -4.24 -48.42
CA GLN A 49 -40.66 -5.16 -49.32
C GLN A 49 -40.24 -4.98 -50.78
N PHE A 50 -40.02 -3.73 -51.21
CA PHE A 50 -39.49 -3.42 -52.53
C PHE A 50 -38.10 -4.06 -52.73
N TYR A 51 -37.19 -3.85 -51.77
CA TYR A 51 -35.85 -4.44 -51.80
C TYR A 51 -35.88 -5.97 -51.80
N ASP A 52 -36.71 -6.60 -50.97
CA ASP A 52 -36.86 -8.06 -50.85
C ASP A 52 -37.41 -8.70 -52.15
N SER A 53 -38.22 -7.95 -52.90
CA SER A 53 -38.76 -8.40 -54.19
C SER A 53 -37.79 -8.26 -55.37
N ALA A 54 -36.99 -7.19 -55.38
CA ALA A 54 -36.02 -6.89 -56.43
C ALA A 54 -34.92 -5.98 -55.85
N PRO A 55 -33.81 -6.54 -55.37
CA PRO A 55 -32.75 -5.75 -54.75
C PRO A 55 -32.14 -4.80 -55.79
N PRO A 56 -32.17 -3.47 -55.55
CA PRO A 56 -31.65 -2.49 -56.49
C PRO A 56 -30.13 -2.63 -56.63
N ALA A 57 -29.65 -2.62 -57.88
CA ALA A 57 -28.22 -2.57 -58.17
C ALA A 57 -27.60 -1.24 -57.66
N ASP A 58 -26.34 -1.31 -57.25
CA ASP A 58 -25.52 -0.14 -56.90
C ASP A 58 -26.06 0.72 -55.73
N CYS A 59 -26.72 0.11 -54.74
CA CYS A 59 -27.17 0.81 -53.54
C CYS A 59 -26.17 0.68 -52.39
N HIS A 60 -25.97 1.77 -51.64
CA HIS A 60 -25.10 1.82 -50.46
C HIS A 60 -25.82 1.44 -49.16
N PHE A 61 -26.70 0.44 -49.22
CA PHE A 61 -27.36 -0.20 -48.07
C PHE A 61 -27.88 -1.58 -48.48
N GLN A 62 -28.08 -2.46 -47.52
CA GLN A 62 -28.74 -3.74 -47.75
C GLN A 62 -29.72 -4.11 -46.63
N PHE A 63 -30.75 -4.87 -46.99
CA PHE A 63 -31.59 -5.53 -46.01
C PHE A 63 -31.24 -7.01 -45.92
N ILE A 64 -31.17 -7.51 -44.69
CA ILE A 64 -30.87 -8.90 -44.36
C ILE A 64 -31.93 -9.43 -43.39
N ARG A 65 -32.04 -10.76 -43.33
CA ARG A 65 -32.85 -11.47 -42.34
C ARG A 65 -31.96 -12.22 -41.39
N GLN A 66 -32.20 -12.08 -40.09
CA GLN A 66 -31.47 -12.80 -39.06
C GLN A 66 -32.42 -13.63 -38.21
N ASN A 67 -32.19 -14.94 -38.16
CA ASN A 67 -32.99 -15.82 -37.32
C ASN A 67 -32.55 -15.72 -35.86
N ILE A 68 -33.51 -15.63 -34.96
CA ILE A 68 -33.37 -15.58 -33.51
C ILE A 68 -34.38 -16.51 -32.85
N LEU A 69 -34.18 -16.83 -31.58
CA LEU A 69 -35.17 -17.55 -30.77
C LEU A 69 -35.96 -16.56 -29.91
N ASP A 70 -37.29 -16.69 -29.94
CA ASP A 70 -38.19 -15.88 -29.11
C ASP A 70 -38.38 -16.48 -27.69
N GLN A 71 -39.41 -16.02 -26.97
CA GLN A 71 -39.75 -16.48 -25.62
C GLN A 71 -40.21 -17.94 -25.55
N SER A 72 -40.74 -18.48 -26.66
CA SER A 72 -41.28 -19.84 -26.76
C SER A 72 -40.25 -20.81 -27.35
N ASP A 73 -39.01 -20.38 -27.51
CA ASP A 73 -37.95 -21.07 -28.26
C ASP A 73 -38.35 -21.34 -29.74
N GLU A 74 -39.27 -20.55 -30.29
CA GLU A 74 -39.61 -20.58 -31.71
C GLU A 74 -38.67 -19.68 -32.51
N THR A 75 -38.39 -20.08 -33.76
CA THR A 75 -37.52 -19.31 -34.64
C THR A 75 -38.28 -18.13 -35.24
N VAL A 76 -37.81 -16.92 -34.97
CA VAL A 76 -38.34 -15.67 -35.53
C VAL A 76 -37.24 -14.99 -36.35
N SER A 77 -37.59 -14.40 -37.50
CA SER A 77 -36.63 -13.65 -38.33
C SER A 77 -36.72 -12.15 -38.06
N LEU A 78 -35.62 -11.57 -37.58
CA LEU A 78 -35.42 -10.11 -37.54
C LEU A 78 -35.19 -9.58 -38.96
N LYS A 79 -35.80 -8.42 -39.25
CA LYS A 79 -35.55 -7.65 -40.47
C LYS A 79 -34.53 -6.57 -40.14
N LEU A 80 -33.38 -6.57 -40.80
CA LEU A 80 -32.29 -5.66 -40.48
C LEU A 80 -31.85 -4.90 -41.74
N LEU A 81 -31.70 -3.60 -41.62
CA LEU A 81 -30.93 -2.71 -42.47
C LEU A 81 -29.45 -2.79 -42.09
N GLN A 82 -28.58 -2.56 -43.07
CA GLN A 82 -27.15 -2.43 -42.89
C GLN A 82 -26.57 -1.40 -43.86
N PHE A 83 -25.61 -0.60 -43.39
CA PHE A 83 -24.77 0.27 -44.22
C PHE A 83 -23.39 -0.38 -44.51
N PRO A 84 -22.71 0.01 -45.60
CA PRO A 84 -21.36 -0.47 -45.92
C PRO A 84 -20.35 -0.31 -44.77
N SER A 85 -20.46 0.78 -44.00
CA SER A 85 -19.59 1.10 -42.87
C SER A 85 -19.95 0.37 -41.56
N THR A 86 -20.73 -0.72 -41.60
CA THR A 86 -21.21 -1.46 -40.42
C THR A 86 -21.06 -2.97 -40.60
N PHE A 87 -20.87 -3.72 -39.52
CA PHE A 87 -20.64 -5.17 -39.57
C PHE A 87 -21.92 -5.99 -39.77
N LEU A 88 -21.81 -7.05 -40.56
CA LEU A 88 -22.84 -8.09 -40.70
C LEU A 88 -22.89 -8.98 -39.46
N PRO A 89 -24.05 -9.57 -39.12
CA PRO A 89 -24.08 -10.73 -38.23
C PRO A 89 -23.16 -11.83 -38.78
N GLU A 90 -22.11 -12.14 -38.03
CA GLU A 90 -21.07 -13.10 -38.38
C GLU A 90 -20.80 -14.07 -37.23
N ALA A 91 -19.89 -15.03 -37.45
CA ALA A 91 -19.60 -16.13 -36.52
C ALA A 91 -19.32 -15.65 -35.08
N TRP A 92 -18.63 -14.52 -34.89
CA TRP A 92 -18.39 -13.93 -33.58
C TRP A 92 -19.68 -13.52 -32.88
N SER A 93 -20.53 -12.74 -33.56
CA SER A 93 -21.81 -12.28 -33.02
C SER A 93 -22.81 -13.43 -32.80
N PHE A 94 -22.78 -14.48 -33.63
CA PHE A 94 -23.58 -15.69 -33.43
C PHE A 94 -23.15 -16.46 -32.19
N THR A 95 -21.84 -16.67 -32.03
CA THR A 95 -21.28 -17.29 -30.82
C THR A 95 -21.69 -16.54 -29.57
N PHE A 96 -21.66 -15.20 -29.63
CA PHE A 96 -22.07 -14.38 -28.51
C PHE A 96 -23.54 -14.56 -28.18
N TYR A 97 -24.43 -14.45 -29.18
CA TYR A 97 -25.86 -14.66 -29.00
C TYR A 97 -26.17 -16.06 -28.46
N GLU A 98 -25.54 -17.12 -28.98
CA GLU A 98 -25.67 -18.48 -28.46
C GLU A 98 -25.27 -18.61 -26.99
N GLY A 99 -24.21 -17.91 -26.58
CA GLY A 99 -23.79 -17.81 -25.18
C GLY A 99 -24.83 -17.10 -24.31
N LEU A 100 -25.38 -15.98 -24.80
CA LEU A 100 -26.35 -15.17 -24.07
C LEU A 100 -27.70 -15.89 -23.88
N ILE A 101 -28.16 -16.66 -24.87
CA ILE A 101 -29.45 -17.38 -24.80
C ILE A 101 -29.44 -18.65 -23.94
N ARG A 102 -28.26 -19.07 -23.44
CA ARG A 102 -28.11 -20.21 -22.50
C ARG A 102 -28.51 -19.84 -21.08
N TYR A 103 -28.67 -18.55 -20.80
CA TYR A 103 -29.11 -18.09 -19.51
C TYR A 103 -30.62 -18.26 -19.33
N PRO A 104 -31.09 -18.62 -18.13
CA PRO A 104 -32.51 -18.63 -17.79
C PRO A 104 -33.10 -17.21 -17.85
N ALA A 105 -34.40 -17.11 -18.12
CA ALA A 105 -35.07 -15.82 -18.35
C ALA A 105 -34.92 -14.81 -17.19
N ASN A 106 -34.90 -15.28 -15.94
CA ASN A 106 -34.74 -14.47 -14.73
C ASN A 106 -33.41 -13.69 -14.66
N GLU A 107 -32.42 -14.04 -15.49
CA GLU A 107 -31.14 -13.33 -15.57
C GLU A 107 -31.25 -11.98 -16.29
N TYR A 108 -32.24 -11.82 -17.17
CA TYR A 108 -32.47 -10.61 -17.98
C TYR A 108 -33.85 -9.98 -17.76
N GLN A 109 -34.86 -10.76 -17.39
CA GLN A 109 -36.22 -10.27 -17.18
C GLN A 109 -36.26 -9.20 -16.09
N GLU A 110 -36.93 -8.08 -16.37
CA GLU A 110 -37.03 -6.92 -15.48
C GLU A 110 -35.66 -6.33 -15.04
N ARG A 111 -34.58 -6.63 -15.78
CA ARG A 111 -33.23 -6.10 -15.51
C ARG A 111 -32.88 -4.91 -16.39
N ASN A 112 -31.97 -4.06 -15.92
CA ASN A 112 -31.33 -3.01 -16.72
C ASN A 112 -30.08 -3.59 -17.40
N VAL A 113 -30.12 -3.74 -18.72
CA VAL A 113 -29.07 -4.38 -19.53
C VAL A 113 -28.37 -3.33 -20.38
N VAL A 114 -27.05 -3.42 -20.51
CA VAL A 114 -26.25 -2.59 -21.41
C VAL A 114 -25.40 -3.48 -22.31
N GLU A 115 -25.45 -3.24 -23.62
CA GLU A 115 -24.62 -3.90 -24.62
C GLU A 115 -23.53 -2.96 -25.13
N LEU A 116 -22.27 -3.38 -25.03
CA LEU A 116 -21.11 -2.69 -25.61
C LEU A 116 -20.78 -3.24 -26.99
N GLY A 117 -20.59 -2.35 -27.97
CA GLY A 117 -20.33 -2.73 -29.35
C GLY A 117 -21.57 -3.33 -30.01
N CYS A 118 -22.73 -2.69 -29.83
CA CYS A 118 -24.00 -3.23 -30.31
C CYS A 118 -24.11 -3.27 -31.85
N GLY A 119 -23.23 -2.57 -32.58
CA GLY A 119 -23.25 -2.49 -34.04
C GLY A 119 -24.62 -2.05 -34.55
N ILE A 120 -25.22 -2.85 -35.43
CA ILE A 120 -26.55 -2.62 -36.00
C ILE A 120 -27.73 -3.00 -35.06
N GLY A 121 -27.45 -3.30 -33.79
CA GLY A 121 -28.44 -3.48 -32.72
C GLY A 121 -29.20 -4.80 -32.70
N TRP A 122 -28.80 -5.80 -33.49
CA TRP A 122 -29.59 -7.02 -33.67
C TRP A 122 -29.65 -7.90 -32.40
N ILE A 123 -28.54 -8.04 -31.67
CA ILE A 123 -28.50 -8.79 -30.39
C ILE A 123 -29.34 -8.08 -29.34
N THR A 124 -29.22 -6.75 -29.23
CA THR A 124 -30.02 -5.91 -28.34
C THR A 124 -31.53 -6.15 -28.54
N ILE A 125 -31.98 -6.11 -29.80
CA ILE A 125 -33.37 -6.36 -30.18
C ILE A 125 -33.77 -7.82 -29.89
N ALA A 126 -32.90 -8.78 -30.21
CA ALA A 126 -33.17 -10.20 -29.98
C ALA A 126 -33.36 -10.53 -28.50
N LEU A 127 -32.51 -10.00 -27.62
CA LEU A 127 -32.64 -10.17 -26.18
C LEU A 127 -33.89 -9.46 -25.62
N ALA A 128 -34.24 -8.30 -26.16
CA ALA A 128 -35.46 -7.61 -25.76
C ALA A 128 -36.71 -8.46 -26.03
N LEU A 129 -36.79 -9.05 -27.23
CA LEU A 129 -37.88 -9.93 -27.63
C LEU A 129 -37.89 -11.23 -26.81
N ARG A 130 -36.72 -11.85 -26.59
CA ARG A 130 -36.61 -13.13 -25.87
C ARG A 130 -36.83 -13.02 -24.36
N TYR A 131 -36.36 -11.95 -23.73
CA TYR A 131 -36.29 -11.90 -22.26
C TYR A 131 -37.08 -10.77 -21.60
N SER A 132 -37.61 -9.81 -22.37
CA SER A 132 -38.38 -8.68 -21.82
C SER A 132 -37.67 -7.96 -20.64
N PRO A 133 -36.43 -7.46 -20.82
CA PRO A 133 -35.72 -6.73 -19.78
C PRO A 133 -36.47 -5.47 -19.38
N GLN A 134 -36.18 -4.88 -18.21
CA GLN A 134 -36.80 -3.62 -17.81
C GLN A 134 -36.39 -2.52 -18.79
N ASN A 135 -35.10 -2.44 -19.10
CA ASN A 135 -34.54 -1.60 -20.17
C ASN A 135 -33.31 -2.30 -20.73
N ILE A 136 -33.05 -2.14 -22.04
CA ILE A 136 -31.80 -2.56 -22.66
C ILE A 136 -31.22 -1.43 -23.52
N THR A 137 -29.94 -1.12 -23.33
CA THR A 137 -29.25 -0.02 -24.02
C THR A 137 -28.08 -0.57 -24.83
N GLY A 138 -28.10 -0.39 -26.15
CA GLY A 138 -26.96 -0.66 -27.02
C GLY A 138 -26.06 0.57 -27.18
N LEU A 139 -24.76 0.38 -26.99
CA LEU A 139 -23.74 1.40 -27.11
C LEU A 139 -22.74 1.02 -28.20
N ASP A 140 -22.41 1.99 -29.06
CA ASP A 140 -21.40 1.83 -30.10
C ASP A 140 -20.74 3.18 -30.36
N ILE A 141 -19.47 3.16 -30.78
CA ILE A 141 -18.74 4.38 -31.10
C ILE A 141 -19.03 4.86 -32.53
N ASN A 142 -19.49 3.98 -33.41
CA ASN A 142 -19.78 4.31 -34.79
C ASN A 142 -21.18 4.96 -34.91
N PRO A 143 -21.28 6.27 -35.25
CA PRO A 143 -22.57 6.96 -35.35
C PRO A 143 -23.48 6.37 -36.45
N LYS A 144 -22.90 5.83 -37.54
CA LYS A 144 -23.67 5.16 -38.60
C LYS A 144 -24.28 3.84 -38.11
N ALA A 145 -23.59 3.12 -37.23
CA ALA A 145 -24.10 1.90 -36.60
C ALA A 145 -25.30 2.19 -35.69
N ILE A 146 -25.23 3.25 -34.87
CA ILE A 146 -26.33 3.65 -33.98
C ILE A 146 -27.59 4.07 -34.73
N VAL A 147 -27.45 4.87 -35.80
CA VAL A 147 -28.61 5.22 -36.66
C VAL A 147 -29.22 3.96 -37.27
N CYS A 148 -28.39 3.04 -37.75
CA CYS A 148 -28.82 1.76 -38.28
C CYS A 148 -29.57 0.92 -37.23
N ALA A 149 -29.05 0.84 -36.00
CA ALA A 149 -29.66 0.12 -34.89
C ALA A 149 -31.04 0.68 -34.52
N LYS A 150 -31.19 2.00 -34.47
CA LYS A 150 -32.49 2.65 -34.24
C LYS A 150 -33.49 2.36 -35.36
N LEU A 151 -33.06 2.39 -36.62
CA LEU A 151 -33.90 2.01 -37.76
C LEU A 151 -34.33 0.54 -37.68
N ASN A 152 -33.40 -0.36 -37.32
CA ASN A 152 -33.66 -1.78 -37.11
C ASN A 152 -34.65 -2.03 -35.99
N LEU A 153 -34.61 -1.24 -34.91
CA LEU A 153 -35.60 -1.29 -33.86
C LEU A 153 -37.00 -1.00 -34.41
N PHE A 154 -37.18 0.08 -35.19
CA PHE A 154 -38.46 0.42 -35.81
C PHE A 154 -38.96 -0.65 -36.78
N LEU A 155 -38.08 -1.26 -37.58
CA LEU A 155 -38.45 -2.35 -38.51
C LEU A 155 -39.09 -3.56 -37.80
N ASN A 156 -38.72 -3.77 -36.53
CA ASN A 156 -39.15 -4.93 -35.75
C ASN A 156 -40.15 -4.57 -34.63
N ALA A 157 -40.57 -3.31 -34.50
CA ALA A 157 -41.36 -2.79 -33.38
C ALA A 157 -42.88 -2.97 -33.47
N PHE A 158 -43.43 -3.31 -34.64
CA PHE A 158 -44.88 -3.44 -34.87
C PHE A 158 -45.31 -4.89 -35.04
N ASN A 159 -46.55 -5.19 -34.66
CA ASN A 159 -47.20 -6.49 -34.91
C ASN A 159 -47.55 -6.66 -36.40
N ASP A 160 -48.02 -7.84 -36.78
CA ASP A 160 -48.39 -8.14 -38.18
C ASP A 160 -49.56 -7.29 -38.71
N ASP A 161 -50.28 -6.59 -37.84
CA ASP A 161 -51.34 -5.62 -38.19
C ASP A 161 -50.80 -4.26 -38.66
N ASP A 162 -49.49 -4.03 -38.57
CA ASP A 162 -48.77 -2.79 -38.92
C ASP A 162 -49.26 -1.52 -38.23
N GLN A 163 -50.07 -1.65 -37.18
CA GLN A 163 -50.68 -0.52 -36.47
C GLN A 163 -50.34 -0.52 -34.99
N THR A 164 -50.23 -1.70 -34.38
CA THR A 164 -49.97 -1.82 -32.95
C THR A 164 -48.51 -2.15 -32.69
N LEU A 165 -47.95 -1.50 -31.66
CA LEU A 165 -46.60 -1.80 -31.21
C LEU A 165 -46.56 -3.18 -30.54
N LYS A 166 -45.46 -3.91 -30.73
CA LYS A 166 -45.18 -5.15 -29.99
C LYS A 166 -45.04 -4.83 -28.50
N ILE A 167 -45.95 -5.37 -27.70
CA ILE A 167 -45.90 -5.31 -26.24
C ILE A 167 -45.16 -6.54 -25.73
N LEU A 168 -44.12 -6.32 -24.94
CA LEU A 168 -43.30 -7.36 -24.33
C LEU A 168 -43.99 -7.89 -23.06
N ALA A 169 -43.48 -9.01 -22.51
CA ALA A 169 -44.08 -9.66 -21.33
C ALA A 169 -44.05 -8.77 -20.07
N ASN A 170 -43.18 -7.77 -20.03
CA ASN A 170 -43.07 -6.77 -18.97
C ASN A 170 -44.10 -5.62 -19.10
N GLY A 171 -44.97 -5.64 -20.12
CA GLY A 171 -45.98 -4.61 -20.37
C GLY A 171 -45.49 -3.36 -21.11
N LYS A 172 -44.19 -3.23 -21.41
CA LYS A 172 -43.63 -2.14 -22.23
C LYS A 172 -43.71 -2.48 -23.72
N SER A 173 -43.79 -1.47 -24.58
CA SER A 173 -43.55 -1.70 -26.00
C SER A 173 -42.06 -1.95 -26.26
N LEU A 174 -41.72 -2.61 -27.38
CA LEU A 174 -40.32 -2.81 -27.78
C LEU A 174 -39.57 -1.46 -27.88
N LEU A 175 -40.24 -0.40 -28.35
CA LEU A 175 -39.68 0.95 -28.44
C LEU A 175 -39.43 1.61 -27.08
N ASP A 176 -40.21 1.26 -26.06
CA ASP A 176 -40.06 1.81 -24.70
C ASP A 176 -39.04 1.01 -23.86
N CYS A 177 -38.56 -0.12 -24.38
CA CYS A 177 -37.62 -1.03 -23.73
C CYS A 177 -36.19 -0.87 -24.25
N VAL A 178 -36.01 -0.61 -25.55
CA VAL A 178 -34.70 -0.62 -26.23
C VAL A 178 -34.21 0.79 -26.55
N TYR A 179 -32.96 1.08 -26.21
CA TYR A 179 -32.31 2.37 -26.44
C TYR A 179 -30.97 2.18 -27.15
N PHE A 180 -30.55 3.16 -27.96
CA PHE A 180 -29.25 3.15 -28.64
C PHE A 180 -28.58 4.52 -28.57
N PHE A 181 -27.30 4.55 -28.18
CA PHE A 181 -26.53 5.78 -28.05
C PHE A 181 -25.11 5.63 -28.59
N GLU A 182 -24.61 6.71 -29.18
CA GLU A 182 -23.19 6.85 -29.50
C GLU A 182 -22.40 6.99 -28.20
N SER A 183 -21.39 6.12 -28.01
CA SER A 183 -20.57 6.12 -26.81
C SER A 183 -19.25 5.42 -27.03
N ASN A 184 -18.16 6.05 -26.59
CA ASN A 184 -16.91 5.33 -26.32
C ASN A 184 -17.07 4.55 -25.01
N LEU A 185 -17.23 3.23 -25.09
CA LEU A 185 -17.54 2.36 -23.95
C LEU A 185 -18.70 2.95 -23.11
N PHE A 186 -18.44 3.38 -21.88
CA PHE A 186 -19.44 3.91 -20.96
C PHE A 186 -19.47 5.44 -20.86
N SER A 187 -18.72 6.16 -21.70
CA SER A 187 -18.62 7.63 -21.66
C SER A 187 -19.98 8.35 -21.66
N TYR A 188 -21.00 7.80 -22.34
CA TYR A 188 -22.37 8.30 -22.30
C TYR A 188 -22.92 8.44 -20.86
N PHE A 189 -22.66 7.45 -20.00
CA PHE A 189 -23.12 7.46 -18.60
C PHE A 189 -22.37 8.49 -17.73
N ASN A 190 -21.17 8.91 -18.14
CA ASN A 190 -20.35 9.87 -17.39
C ASN A 190 -20.68 11.34 -17.74
N GLN A 191 -21.22 11.61 -18.95
CA GLN A 191 -21.40 12.97 -19.48
C GLN A 191 -22.85 13.48 -19.44
N SER A 192 -23.85 12.59 -19.42
CA SER A 192 -25.25 12.99 -19.51
C SER A 192 -25.85 13.42 -18.15
N LYS A 193 -26.25 14.68 -18.02
CA LYS A 193 -27.09 15.18 -16.91
C LYS A 193 -28.58 14.89 -17.09
N THR A 194 -28.99 14.37 -18.24
CA THR A 194 -30.38 14.09 -18.61
C THR A 194 -30.47 12.64 -19.07
N HIS A 195 -30.52 11.74 -18.10
CA HIS A 195 -30.80 10.34 -18.38
C HIS A 195 -32.29 10.19 -18.73
N PRO A 196 -32.69 9.28 -19.64
CA PRO A 196 -34.09 8.86 -19.79
C PRO A 196 -34.67 8.18 -18.54
N PHE A 197 -33.85 7.98 -17.50
CA PHE A 197 -34.22 7.40 -16.22
C PHE A 197 -34.15 8.51 -15.17
N GLU A 198 -35.30 9.03 -14.75
CA GLU A 198 -35.43 10.26 -13.94
C GLU A 198 -34.99 10.12 -12.45
N ASP A 199 -34.36 9.02 -12.02
CA ASP A 199 -34.02 8.84 -10.61
C ASP A 199 -32.63 8.23 -10.34
N SER A 200 -32.07 8.60 -9.19
CA SER A 200 -30.71 8.43 -8.67
C SER A 200 -29.91 7.19 -9.13
N ARG A 201 -28.63 7.40 -9.49
CA ARG A 201 -27.54 6.38 -9.65
C ARG A 201 -28.01 5.09 -10.35
N LEU A 202 -27.98 5.07 -11.69
CA LEU A 202 -28.30 3.87 -12.46
C LEU A 202 -27.33 2.73 -12.17
N GLU A 203 -27.75 1.76 -11.34
CA GLU A 203 -26.99 0.53 -11.16
C GLU A 203 -27.41 -0.49 -12.24
N ILE A 204 -26.47 -0.85 -13.12
CA ILE A 204 -26.67 -1.79 -14.22
C ILE A 204 -26.72 -3.23 -13.69
N ASP A 205 -27.68 -4.05 -14.14
CA ASP A 205 -27.75 -5.48 -13.80
C ASP A 205 -26.80 -6.33 -14.62
N ARG A 206 -26.78 -6.08 -15.93
CA ARG A 206 -26.04 -6.88 -16.91
C ARG A 206 -25.33 -5.94 -17.85
N ILE A 207 -24.04 -6.12 -17.97
CA ILE A 207 -23.26 -5.55 -19.06
C ILE A 207 -22.87 -6.72 -19.94
N ILE A 208 -23.23 -6.64 -21.20
CA ILE A 208 -22.87 -7.61 -22.21
C ILE A 208 -22.00 -6.88 -23.24
N GLY A 209 -21.00 -7.53 -23.83
CA GLY A 209 -20.21 -6.87 -24.87
C GLY A 209 -19.54 -7.83 -25.84
N CYS A 210 -19.60 -7.48 -27.11
CA CYS A 210 -18.79 -8.08 -28.16
C CYS A 210 -17.90 -6.97 -28.74
N ILE A 211 -16.83 -6.66 -28.02
CA ILE A 211 -15.90 -5.58 -28.36
C ILE A 211 -14.60 -6.14 -28.95
N PRO A 212 -13.96 -5.44 -29.89
CA PRO A 212 -12.83 -5.96 -30.64
C PRO A 212 -11.53 -6.05 -29.82
N GLN A 213 -10.60 -6.88 -30.31
CA GLN A 213 -9.22 -6.97 -29.83
C GLN A 213 -8.31 -6.21 -30.79
N VAL A 214 -7.55 -5.24 -30.28
CA VAL A 214 -6.77 -4.28 -31.09
C VAL A 214 -5.28 -4.45 -30.82
N LEU A 215 -4.57 -5.14 -31.71
CA LEU A 215 -3.15 -5.50 -31.52
C LEU A 215 -2.19 -4.32 -31.71
N ASN A 216 -2.51 -3.37 -32.58
CA ASN A 216 -1.70 -2.18 -32.82
C ASN A 216 -2.56 -0.91 -32.73
N PRO A 217 -2.71 -0.33 -31.54
CA PRO A 217 -3.47 0.90 -31.36
C PRO A 217 -2.77 2.09 -32.04
N GLU A 218 -3.39 2.72 -33.06
CA GLU A 218 -2.89 3.96 -33.70
C GLU A 218 -3.34 5.20 -32.91
N PRO A 219 -2.43 5.95 -32.26
CA PRO A 219 -2.80 7.09 -31.41
C PRO A 219 -3.36 8.28 -32.19
N GLU A 220 -2.90 8.46 -33.43
CA GLU A 220 -3.19 9.64 -34.27
C GLU A 220 -4.64 9.67 -34.79
N VAL A 221 -5.30 8.51 -34.86
CA VAL A 221 -6.69 8.34 -35.29
C VAL A 221 -7.70 8.93 -34.28
N MET A 222 -7.28 9.20 -33.03
CA MET A 222 -8.17 9.71 -31.97
C MET A 222 -8.35 11.24 -31.99
N GLU A 223 -7.39 12.02 -32.51
CA GLU A 223 -7.40 13.49 -32.41
C GLU A 223 -8.27 14.16 -33.48
N ASP A 224 -8.61 13.45 -34.55
CA ASP A 224 -9.62 13.87 -35.50
C ASP A 224 -11.01 13.55 -34.95
N LEU A 225 -11.82 14.60 -34.72
CA LEU A 225 -13.24 14.46 -34.40
C LEU A 225 -13.87 13.36 -35.29
N ILE A 226 -14.45 12.32 -34.67
CA ILE A 226 -15.29 11.32 -35.36
C ILE A 226 -16.43 12.11 -36.02
N ALA A 227 -16.22 12.50 -37.27
CA ALA A 227 -17.20 13.22 -38.05
C ALA A 227 -18.05 12.18 -38.77
N GLU A 228 -19.37 12.37 -38.76
CA GLU A 228 -20.31 11.55 -39.57
C GLU A 228 -19.94 11.52 -41.07
N THR A 229 -19.11 12.49 -41.50
CA THR A 229 -18.56 12.63 -42.86
C THR A 229 -17.31 11.79 -43.14
N ALA A 230 -16.78 11.03 -42.17
CA ALA A 230 -15.62 10.17 -42.36
C ALA A 230 -15.88 9.06 -43.40
N SER A 231 -14.80 8.55 -44.02
CA SER A 231 -14.90 7.49 -45.04
C SER A 231 -15.49 6.21 -44.43
N ASP A 232 -16.15 5.41 -45.27
CA ASP A 232 -16.71 4.14 -44.80
C ASP A 232 -15.62 3.19 -44.31
N ASP A 233 -14.44 3.19 -44.95
CA ASP A 233 -13.27 2.41 -44.51
C ASP A 233 -12.76 2.85 -43.13
N TYR A 234 -12.72 4.16 -42.86
CA TYR A 234 -12.33 4.69 -41.56
C TYR A 234 -13.33 4.30 -40.47
N LEU A 235 -14.63 4.48 -40.72
CA LEU A 235 -15.69 4.10 -39.78
C LEU A 235 -15.78 2.58 -39.57
N TYR A 236 -15.45 1.79 -40.59
CA TYR A 236 -15.30 0.34 -40.49
C TYR A 236 -14.06 -0.04 -39.65
N SER A 237 -12.97 0.71 -39.78
CA SER A 237 -11.74 0.56 -38.99
C SER A 237 -11.85 1.06 -37.55
N LEU A 238 -12.96 1.70 -37.13
CA LEU A 238 -13.25 1.97 -35.71
C LEU A 238 -13.39 0.67 -34.88
N SER A 239 -13.45 -0.49 -35.54
CA SER A 239 -13.21 -1.79 -34.88
C SER A 239 -11.78 -1.94 -34.32
N ASN A 240 -10.82 -1.12 -34.77
CA ASN A 240 -9.44 -1.05 -34.28
C ASN A 240 -9.11 0.29 -33.60
N TYR A 241 -10.13 1.08 -33.25
CA TYR A 241 -9.98 2.34 -32.52
C TYR A 241 -9.49 2.04 -31.11
N PHE A 242 -8.20 2.24 -30.87
CA PHE A 242 -7.72 2.39 -29.50
C PHE A 242 -6.34 3.03 -29.47
N ALA A 243 -6.01 3.72 -28.38
CA ALA A 243 -4.65 4.12 -28.03
C ALA A 243 -4.15 3.23 -26.88
N LYS A 244 -2.83 3.03 -26.75
CA LYS A 244 -2.25 2.35 -25.57
C LYS A 244 -2.75 3.01 -24.29
N GLN A 245 -3.28 2.24 -23.36
CA GLN A 245 -3.80 2.75 -22.08
C GLN A 245 -2.80 2.66 -20.95
N GLY A 246 -1.66 1.98 -21.19
CA GLY A 246 -0.68 1.69 -20.16
C GLY A 246 -1.01 0.42 -19.37
N PHE A 247 -1.88 -0.44 -19.90
CA PHE A 247 -2.17 -1.74 -19.30
C PHE A 247 -1.16 -2.79 -19.79
N ILE A 248 -0.83 -3.77 -18.93
CA ILE A 248 -0.04 -4.93 -19.37
C ILE A 248 -0.78 -5.71 -20.46
N GLU A 249 -2.11 -5.61 -20.49
CA GLU A 249 -2.99 -6.23 -21.49
C GLU A 249 -2.89 -5.56 -22.88
N ASP A 250 -2.33 -4.35 -22.99
CA ASP A 250 -2.11 -3.67 -24.28
C ASP A 250 -1.20 -4.51 -25.20
N GLN A 251 -0.23 -5.25 -24.64
CA GLN A 251 0.68 -6.10 -25.42
C GLN A 251 -0.01 -7.31 -26.09
N PHE A 252 -1.23 -7.64 -25.67
CA PHE A 252 -2.03 -8.75 -26.23
C PHE A 252 -3.23 -8.24 -27.03
N GLY A 253 -3.30 -6.92 -27.27
CA GLY A 253 -4.43 -6.25 -27.91
C GLY A 253 -5.72 -6.26 -27.10
N LEU A 254 -5.60 -6.37 -25.78
CA LEU A 254 -6.73 -6.46 -24.85
C LEU A 254 -6.99 -5.15 -24.08
N GLY A 255 -6.32 -4.05 -24.45
CA GLY A 255 -6.43 -2.76 -23.78
C GLY A 255 -7.85 -2.19 -23.71
N LEU A 256 -8.61 -2.28 -24.82
CA LEU A 256 -10.00 -1.80 -24.88
C LEU A 256 -10.89 -2.62 -23.94
N ILE A 257 -10.70 -3.94 -23.93
CA ILE A 257 -11.42 -4.86 -23.05
C ILE A 257 -11.08 -4.58 -21.59
N ALA A 258 -9.79 -4.42 -21.27
CA ALA A 258 -9.33 -4.05 -19.93
C ALA A 258 -10.00 -2.75 -19.44
N SER A 259 -10.05 -1.73 -20.29
CA SER A 259 -10.74 -0.47 -20.00
C SER A 259 -12.25 -0.66 -19.78
N ALA A 260 -12.90 -1.47 -20.60
CA ALA A 260 -14.32 -1.81 -20.45
C ALA A 260 -14.59 -2.53 -19.12
N VAL A 261 -13.75 -3.49 -18.73
CA VAL A 261 -13.88 -4.18 -17.43
C VAL A 261 -13.74 -3.19 -16.28
N GLU A 262 -12.76 -2.30 -16.28
CA GLU A 262 -12.58 -1.31 -15.19
C GLU A 262 -13.74 -0.31 -15.13
N GLN A 263 -14.16 0.25 -16.27
CA GLN A 263 -15.27 1.21 -16.32
C GLN A 263 -16.61 0.58 -15.91
N SER A 264 -16.74 -0.75 -16.04
CA SER A 264 -17.93 -1.47 -15.60
C SER A 264 -18.10 -1.53 -14.07
N ILE A 265 -16.99 -1.50 -13.31
CA ILE A 265 -16.99 -1.69 -11.85
C ILE A 265 -17.90 -0.69 -11.12
N PRO A 266 -17.78 0.64 -11.32
CA PRO A 266 -18.64 1.59 -10.62
C PRO A 266 -20.11 1.53 -11.08
N LEU A 267 -20.37 1.06 -12.30
CA LEU A 267 -21.71 1.05 -12.91
C LEU A 267 -22.52 -0.20 -12.61
N LEU A 268 -21.87 -1.35 -12.41
CA LEU A 268 -22.52 -2.61 -12.07
C LEU A 268 -23.07 -2.56 -10.64
N ARG A 269 -24.29 -3.08 -10.42
CA ARG A 269 -24.77 -3.38 -9.07
C ARG A 269 -23.93 -4.47 -8.41
N SER A 270 -24.06 -4.63 -7.09
CA SER A 270 -23.34 -5.67 -6.33
C SER A 270 -23.60 -7.10 -6.85
N THR A 271 -24.81 -7.37 -7.34
CA THR A 271 -25.20 -8.66 -7.97
C THR A 271 -25.10 -8.65 -9.50
N GLY A 272 -24.45 -7.63 -10.06
CA GLY A 272 -24.34 -7.42 -11.50
C GLY A 272 -23.35 -8.38 -12.15
N LYS A 273 -23.56 -8.66 -13.44
CA LYS A 273 -22.69 -9.54 -14.23
C LYS A 273 -22.18 -8.84 -15.47
N LEU A 274 -20.92 -9.10 -15.78
CA LEU A 274 -20.28 -8.71 -17.03
C LEU A 274 -20.13 -9.94 -17.92
N ILE A 275 -20.67 -9.92 -19.13
CA ILE A 275 -20.63 -11.04 -20.08
C ILE A 275 -19.94 -10.58 -21.36
N LEU A 276 -18.77 -11.10 -21.65
CA LEU A 276 -17.95 -10.67 -22.78
C LEU A 276 -17.69 -11.81 -23.76
N ASN A 277 -17.80 -11.51 -25.05
CA ASN A 277 -17.34 -12.37 -26.12
C ASN A 277 -15.90 -12.01 -26.50
N LEU A 278 -14.97 -12.94 -26.32
CA LEU A 278 -13.53 -12.70 -26.49
C LEU A 278 -12.92 -13.70 -27.46
N GLY A 279 -12.03 -13.22 -28.33
CA GLY A 279 -11.19 -14.08 -29.16
C GLY A 279 -10.13 -14.79 -28.32
N GLY A 280 -10.02 -16.11 -28.47
CA GLY A 280 -9.16 -16.98 -27.69
C GLY A 280 -7.67 -16.94 -28.03
N ARG A 281 -7.25 -16.15 -29.03
CA ARG A 281 -5.86 -16.09 -29.50
C ARG A 281 -4.85 -15.87 -28.35
N PRO A 282 -5.05 -14.93 -27.40
CA PRO A 282 -4.12 -14.72 -26.27
C PRO A 282 -4.05 -15.88 -25.27
N GLY A 283 -4.92 -16.88 -25.43
CA GLY A 283 -5.04 -18.03 -24.55
C GLY A 283 -5.89 -17.77 -23.31
N ARG A 284 -6.51 -18.86 -22.84
CA ARG A 284 -7.49 -18.83 -21.74
C ARG A 284 -6.95 -18.16 -20.46
N ALA A 285 -5.71 -18.42 -20.11
CA ALA A 285 -5.11 -17.90 -18.88
C ALA A 285 -5.00 -16.36 -18.90
N VAL A 286 -4.69 -15.76 -20.05
CA VAL A 286 -4.58 -14.31 -20.21
C VAL A 286 -5.97 -13.67 -20.12
N LEU A 287 -6.96 -14.24 -20.82
CA LEU A 287 -8.33 -13.73 -20.82
C LEU A 287 -8.97 -13.78 -19.43
N GLU A 288 -8.85 -14.91 -18.72
CA GLU A 288 -9.37 -15.01 -17.36
C GLU A 288 -8.61 -14.07 -16.39
N ARG A 289 -7.28 -13.95 -16.54
CA ARG A 289 -6.47 -13.07 -15.68
C ARG A 289 -6.86 -11.60 -15.83
N LEU A 290 -7.20 -11.14 -17.04
CA LEU A 290 -7.65 -9.76 -17.31
C LEU A 290 -8.80 -9.35 -16.38
N MET A 291 -9.78 -10.23 -16.21
CA MET A 291 -10.94 -9.99 -15.35
C MET A 291 -10.63 -10.29 -13.87
N ARG A 292 -9.95 -11.41 -13.58
CA ARG A 292 -9.62 -11.82 -12.20
C ARG A 292 -8.78 -10.82 -11.45
N ARG A 293 -7.79 -10.21 -12.11
CA ARG A 293 -6.94 -9.18 -11.48
C ARG A 293 -7.69 -7.90 -11.11
N ARG A 294 -8.89 -7.69 -11.68
CA ARG A 294 -9.79 -6.55 -11.41
C ARG A 294 -10.87 -6.89 -10.38
N GLY A 295 -10.73 -8.02 -9.68
CA GLY A 295 -11.63 -8.42 -8.60
C GLY A 295 -12.82 -9.27 -9.06
N PHE A 296 -12.83 -9.78 -10.28
CA PHE A 296 -13.92 -10.62 -10.78
C PHE A 296 -13.65 -12.13 -10.60
N LYS A 297 -14.68 -12.88 -10.23
CA LYS A 297 -14.76 -14.32 -10.45
C LYS A 297 -15.22 -14.56 -11.88
N VAL A 298 -14.52 -15.42 -12.61
CA VAL A 298 -14.76 -15.65 -14.04
C VAL A 298 -15.20 -17.09 -14.28
N ARG A 299 -16.20 -17.30 -15.14
CA ARG A 299 -16.54 -18.60 -15.70
C ARG A 299 -16.70 -18.50 -17.22
N ARG A 300 -16.29 -19.53 -17.95
CA ARG A 300 -16.59 -19.65 -19.38
C ARG A 300 -17.97 -20.26 -19.56
N VAL A 301 -18.85 -19.54 -20.25
CA VAL A 301 -20.24 -19.92 -20.51
C VAL A 301 -20.34 -20.74 -21.79
N TRP A 302 -19.64 -20.31 -22.83
CA TRP A 302 -19.69 -20.93 -24.15
C TRP A 302 -18.34 -20.78 -24.88
N GLN A 303 -18.07 -21.68 -25.81
CA GLN A 303 -16.91 -21.64 -26.68
C GLN A 303 -17.28 -22.24 -28.04
N THR A 304 -16.79 -21.64 -29.12
CA THR A 304 -16.70 -22.28 -30.43
C THR A 304 -15.33 -22.03 -31.05
N GLN A 305 -15.05 -22.62 -32.21
CA GLN A 305 -13.87 -22.30 -33.03
C GLN A 305 -14.31 -21.75 -34.38
N VAL A 306 -13.76 -20.60 -34.76
CA VAL A 306 -14.08 -19.92 -36.02
C VAL A 306 -12.85 -19.83 -36.89
N GLU A 307 -13.06 -19.87 -38.21
CA GLU A 307 -11.96 -19.71 -39.19
C GLU A 307 -11.38 -18.30 -39.06
N GLN A 308 -10.05 -18.19 -39.07
CA GLN A 308 -9.35 -16.92 -39.03
C GLN A 308 -9.65 -16.15 -40.31
N ALA A 309 -10.11 -14.91 -40.15
CA ALA A 309 -10.36 -14.03 -41.30
C ALA A 309 -9.06 -13.76 -42.06
N ALA A 310 -9.13 -13.74 -43.40
CA ALA A 310 -7.97 -13.69 -44.29
C ALA A 310 -7.19 -12.36 -44.23
N ASP A 311 -7.82 -11.32 -43.69
CA ASP A 311 -7.30 -9.96 -43.49
C ASP A 311 -6.60 -9.77 -42.13
N THR A 312 -6.58 -10.79 -41.27
CA THR A 312 -5.92 -10.70 -39.96
C THR A 312 -4.41 -10.93 -40.09
N GLU A 313 -3.59 -9.93 -39.74
CA GLU A 313 -2.13 -10.03 -39.74
C GLU A 313 -1.60 -10.90 -38.57
N ILE A 314 -1.30 -12.17 -38.84
CA ILE A 314 -0.71 -13.10 -37.85
C ILE A 314 0.78 -12.77 -37.59
N ASP A 315 1.48 -12.14 -38.54
CA ASP A 315 2.90 -11.79 -38.43
C ASP A 315 3.23 -11.02 -37.14
N MET A 316 2.37 -10.07 -36.74
CA MET A 316 2.53 -9.29 -35.51
C MET A 316 2.50 -10.15 -34.24
N LEU A 317 1.65 -11.18 -34.23
CA LEU A 317 1.57 -12.11 -33.11
C LEU A 317 2.86 -12.93 -32.99
N VAL A 318 3.46 -13.32 -34.12
CA VAL A 318 4.76 -14.03 -34.15
C VAL A 318 5.88 -13.17 -33.56
N ASP A 319 5.88 -11.87 -33.85
CA ASP A 319 6.86 -10.93 -33.29
C ASP A 319 6.67 -10.75 -31.77
N ILE A 320 5.43 -10.74 -31.29
CA ILE A 320 5.12 -10.74 -29.85
C ILE A 320 5.58 -12.05 -29.20
N GLU A 321 5.32 -13.22 -29.79
CA GLU A 321 5.80 -14.50 -29.25
C GLU A 321 7.32 -14.51 -29.12
N LYS A 322 8.02 -13.97 -30.12
CA LYS A 322 9.48 -13.93 -30.15
C LYS A 322 10.08 -12.97 -29.10
N SER A 323 9.44 -11.82 -28.89
CA SER A 323 9.94 -10.78 -27.98
C SER A 323 9.58 -11.04 -26.51
N THR A 324 8.41 -11.61 -26.25
CA THR A 324 7.87 -11.81 -24.89
C THR A 324 7.96 -13.25 -24.39
N GLY A 325 8.12 -14.22 -25.29
CA GLY A 325 8.01 -15.65 -24.97
C GLY A 325 6.57 -16.12 -24.68
N HIS A 326 5.57 -15.24 -24.83
CA HIS A 326 4.16 -15.63 -24.78
C HIS A 326 3.82 -16.55 -25.96
N ARG A 327 2.87 -17.47 -25.76
CA ARG A 327 2.40 -18.41 -26.80
C ARG A 327 0.93 -18.16 -27.07
N PHE A 328 0.61 -17.72 -28.28
CA PHE A 328 -0.78 -17.60 -28.72
C PHE A 328 -1.36 -18.98 -29.07
N GLU A 329 -2.69 -19.06 -29.10
CA GLU A 329 -3.44 -20.30 -29.29
C GLU A 329 -4.24 -20.25 -30.59
N PHE A 330 -3.82 -21.08 -31.56
CA PHE A 330 -4.52 -21.33 -32.83
C PHE A 330 -4.81 -22.81 -33.01
N TYR A 331 -5.69 -23.15 -33.96
CA TYR A 331 -6.10 -24.51 -34.26
C TYR A 331 -6.03 -24.78 -35.77
N MET A 332 -5.71 -26.00 -36.15
CA MET A 332 -5.69 -26.42 -37.57
C MET A 332 -7.04 -26.96 -38.07
N SER A 333 -8.02 -27.12 -37.18
CA SER A 333 -9.37 -27.60 -37.52
C SER A 333 -10.41 -27.03 -36.54
N PRO A 334 -11.69 -26.91 -36.94
CA PRO A 334 -12.75 -26.21 -36.18
C PRO A 334 -13.30 -26.97 -34.96
N ASN A 335 -12.69 -28.09 -34.56
CA ASN A 335 -13.01 -28.81 -33.32
C ASN A 335 -11.75 -29.47 -32.72
N SER A 336 -10.58 -28.85 -32.92
CA SER A 336 -9.33 -29.39 -32.40
C SER A 336 -9.17 -29.06 -30.93
N ASP A 337 -8.81 -30.04 -30.10
CA ASP A 337 -8.40 -29.79 -28.71
C ASP A 337 -6.92 -29.37 -28.60
N MET A 338 -6.16 -29.55 -29.68
CA MET A 338 -4.74 -29.21 -29.74
C MET A 338 -4.52 -27.82 -30.33
N THR A 339 -3.75 -27.00 -29.63
CA THR A 339 -3.35 -25.66 -30.09
C THR A 339 -1.97 -25.68 -30.74
N ILE A 340 -1.77 -24.82 -31.74
CA ILE A 340 -0.47 -24.45 -32.31
C ILE A 340 -0.16 -22.99 -31.97
N ASP A 341 1.12 -22.63 -32.00
CA ASP A 341 1.60 -21.25 -31.76
C ASP A 341 1.40 -20.36 -32.99
N ALA A 342 1.58 -19.05 -32.85
CA ALA A 342 1.38 -18.09 -33.95
C ALA A 342 2.35 -18.35 -35.10
N ARG A 343 3.60 -18.77 -34.80
CA ARG A 343 4.60 -19.08 -35.84
C ARG A 343 4.17 -20.25 -36.72
N THR A 344 3.75 -21.35 -36.10
CA THR A 344 3.27 -22.54 -36.81
C THR A 344 2.00 -22.22 -37.58
N ALA A 345 1.10 -21.44 -36.97
CA ALA A 345 -0.11 -20.94 -37.62
C ALA A 345 0.25 -20.19 -38.90
N LEU A 346 1.06 -19.13 -38.83
CA LEU A 346 1.46 -18.31 -39.98
C LEU A 346 2.04 -19.15 -41.14
N GLU A 347 2.96 -20.05 -40.84
CA GLU A 347 3.58 -20.91 -41.87
C GLU A 347 2.58 -21.92 -42.46
N TYR A 348 1.65 -22.44 -41.65
CA TYR A 348 0.58 -23.31 -42.13
C TYR A 348 -0.40 -22.57 -43.04
N ALA A 349 -0.79 -21.33 -42.71
CA ALA A 349 -1.61 -20.47 -43.58
C ALA A 349 -0.91 -20.17 -44.90
N ARG A 350 0.39 -19.81 -44.85
CA ARG A 350 1.20 -19.56 -46.05
C ARG A 350 1.27 -20.77 -46.98
N ALA A 351 1.23 -21.98 -46.42
CA ALA A 351 1.15 -23.22 -47.17
C ALA A 351 -0.26 -23.57 -47.70
N GLY A 352 -1.25 -22.69 -47.52
CA GLY A 352 -2.64 -22.88 -47.95
C GLY A 352 -3.53 -23.60 -46.94
N GLY A 353 -3.05 -23.82 -45.72
CA GLY A 353 -3.82 -24.38 -44.61
C GLY A 353 -4.85 -23.39 -44.05
N LYS A 354 -5.97 -23.91 -43.55
CA LYS A 354 -6.97 -23.10 -42.83
C LYS A 354 -6.67 -23.08 -41.33
N ILE A 355 -6.76 -21.91 -40.73
CA ILE A 355 -6.47 -21.72 -39.30
C ILE A 355 -7.74 -21.27 -38.61
N TYR A 356 -7.90 -21.73 -37.37
CA TYR A 356 -9.03 -21.40 -36.53
C TYR A 356 -8.53 -20.83 -35.20
N HIS A 357 -9.35 -20.03 -34.54
CA HIS A 357 -9.16 -19.60 -33.16
C HIS A 357 -10.45 -19.80 -32.39
N SER A 358 -10.37 -19.93 -31.06
CA SER A 358 -11.60 -20.01 -30.27
C SER A 358 -12.25 -18.65 -30.12
N VAL A 359 -13.57 -18.64 -29.99
CA VAL A 359 -14.35 -17.49 -29.55
C VAL A 359 -15.07 -17.93 -28.29
N ASP A 360 -14.77 -17.27 -27.19
CA ASP A 360 -15.16 -17.68 -25.84
C ASP A 360 -16.08 -16.62 -25.23
N VAL A 361 -17.25 -17.05 -24.75
CA VAL A 361 -18.16 -16.20 -23.97
C VAL A 361 -17.85 -16.39 -22.50
N TYR A 362 -17.36 -15.34 -21.86
CA TYR A 362 -17.04 -15.31 -20.45
C TYR A 362 -18.09 -14.54 -19.66
N GLU A 363 -18.41 -15.06 -18.48
CA GLU A 363 -19.11 -14.32 -17.44
C GLU A 363 -18.13 -13.95 -16.33
N ALA A 364 -18.25 -12.72 -15.84
CA ALA A 364 -17.51 -12.18 -14.73
C ALA A 364 -18.46 -11.56 -13.70
N GLU A 365 -18.32 -11.97 -12.43
CA GLU A 365 -19.04 -11.46 -11.27
C GLU A 365 -18.05 -10.85 -10.28
N MET A 366 -18.32 -9.66 -9.75
CA MET A 366 -17.41 -9.04 -8.76
C MET A 366 -17.37 -9.86 -7.48
N LEU A 367 -16.17 -10.17 -7.02
CA LEU A 367 -15.91 -10.76 -5.71
C LEU A 367 -15.87 -9.63 -4.68
N PHE A 368 -16.71 -9.65 -3.65
CA PHE A 368 -16.81 -8.56 -2.65
C PHE A 368 -17.01 -7.17 -3.30
N PRO A 369 -18.18 -6.92 -3.93
CA PRO A 369 -18.40 -5.75 -4.79
C PRO A 369 -18.11 -4.40 -4.14
N ASP A 370 -18.47 -4.22 -2.87
CA ASP A 370 -18.27 -2.94 -2.16
C ASP A 370 -16.77 -2.66 -1.96
N GLN A 371 -15.98 -3.68 -1.62
CA GLN A 371 -14.54 -3.59 -1.46
C GLN A 371 -13.87 -3.34 -2.81
N VAL A 372 -14.24 -4.06 -3.87
CA VAL A 372 -13.68 -3.87 -5.22
C VAL A 372 -13.95 -2.45 -5.71
N LYS A 373 -15.20 -1.98 -5.63
CA LYS A 373 -15.55 -0.59 -5.98
C LYS A 373 -14.74 0.41 -5.18
N SER A 374 -14.66 0.23 -3.86
CA SER A 374 -13.89 1.11 -2.98
C SER A 374 -12.40 1.14 -3.32
N ILE A 375 -11.79 0.00 -3.68
CA ILE A 375 -10.39 -0.07 -4.12
C ILE A 375 -10.20 0.75 -5.40
N PHE A 376 -11.04 0.54 -6.43
CA PHE A 376 -10.91 1.24 -7.71
C PHE A 376 -11.18 2.74 -7.58
N GLU A 377 -12.19 3.14 -6.81
CA GLU A 377 -12.43 4.56 -6.46
C GLU A 377 -11.21 5.18 -5.76
N SER A 378 -10.57 4.42 -4.86
CA SER A 378 -9.44 4.93 -4.10
C SER A 378 -8.14 4.97 -4.89
N VAL A 379 -7.93 4.05 -5.85
CA VAL A 379 -6.80 4.07 -6.78
C VAL A 379 -6.75 5.38 -7.55
N ASP A 380 -7.90 5.83 -8.07
CA ASP A 380 -8.00 7.08 -8.82
C ASP A 380 -7.68 8.30 -7.96
N LEU A 381 -8.02 8.25 -6.67
CA LEU A 381 -7.76 9.34 -5.71
C LEU A 381 -6.33 9.35 -5.18
N VAL A 382 -5.69 8.19 -5.03
CA VAL A 382 -4.36 8.08 -4.41
C VAL A 382 -3.26 8.31 -5.44
N GLY A 383 -3.32 7.69 -6.64
CA GLY A 383 -2.21 7.72 -7.62
C GLY A 383 -2.60 7.60 -9.10
N GLY A 384 -3.87 7.83 -9.41
CA GLY A 384 -4.35 7.98 -10.79
C GLY A 384 -4.05 6.78 -11.71
N LYS A 385 -3.75 7.08 -12.99
CA LYS A 385 -3.56 6.05 -14.04
C LYS A 385 -2.40 5.09 -13.79
N ALA A 386 -1.33 5.54 -13.12
CA ALA A 386 -0.12 4.73 -12.91
C ALA A 386 -0.37 3.53 -11.97
N LEU A 387 -1.29 3.66 -11.00
CA LEU A 387 -1.63 2.58 -10.08
C LEU A 387 -2.52 1.51 -10.71
N ARG A 388 -3.30 1.85 -11.75
CA ARG A 388 -4.24 0.90 -12.38
C ARG A 388 -3.53 -0.31 -12.98
N SER A 389 -2.35 -0.11 -13.57
CA SER A 389 -1.52 -1.21 -14.11
C SER A 389 -0.96 -2.13 -13.03
N ALA A 390 -0.81 -1.66 -11.79
CA ALA A 390 -0.29 -2.42 -10.66
C ALA A 390 -1.37 -3.25 -9.94
N ILE A 391 -2.67 -2.99 -10.19
CA ILE A 391 -3.76 -3.72 -9.54
C ILE A 391 -3.68 -5.21 -9.88
N ASP A 392 -3.47 -6.04 -8.87
CA ASP A 392 -3.58 -7.49 -8.99
C ASP A 392 -4.39 -8.06 -7.84
N LEU A 393 -5.71 -8.09 -8.02
CA LEU A 393 -6.67 -8.73 -7.13
C LEU A 393 -6.85 -10.22 -7.45
N THR A 394 -5.92 -10.88 -8.15
CA THR A 394 -6.03 -12.34 -8.28
C THR A 394 -5.99 -13.00 -6.90
N TYR A 395 -6.70 -14.13 -6.75
CA TYR A 395 -6.72 -14.92 -5.54
C TYR A 395 -6.61 -16.42 -5.84
N GLU A 396 -6.09 -17.17 -4.88
CA GLU A 396 -6.02 -18.64 -4.91
C GLU A 396 -7.01 -19.25 -3.92
N ASN A 397 -7.13 -18.67 -2.72
CA ASN A 397 -8.13 -18.98 -1.70
C ASN A 397 -9.12 -17.80 -1.55
N PHE A 398 -10.39 -18.11 -1.33
CA PHE A 398 -11.46 -17.13 -1.13
C PHE A 398 -11.27 -16.33 0.17
N ASP A 399 -10.90 -16.99 1.28
CA ASP A 399 -10.71 -16.33 2.58
C ASP A 399 -9.57 -15.30 2.51
N ASP A 400 -8.48 -15.64 1.82
CA ASP A 400 -7.34 -14.74 1.60
C ASP A 400 -7.74 -13.52 0.73
N ALA A 401 -8.71 -13.69 -0.17
CA ALA A 401 -9.22 -12.61 -1.00
C ALA A 401 -10.08 -11.64 -0.18
N GLU A 402 -10.96 -12.17 0.67
CA GLU A 402 -11.80 -11.36 1.57
C GLU A 402 -10.94 -10.45 2.45
N GLU A 403 -10.00 -11.08 3.16
CA GLU A 403 -9.08 -10.40 4.07
C GLU A 403 -8.26 -9.33 3.34
N ARG A 404 -7.69 -9.68 2.19
CA ARG A 404 -6.87 -8.76 1.40
C ARG A 404 -7.68 -7.59 0.86
N TYR A 405 -8.85 -7.84 0.27
CA TYR A 405 -9.64 -6.78 -0.37
C TYR A 405 -10.18 -5.82 0.69
N SER A 406 -10.63 -6.35 1.83
CA SER A 406 -11.06 -5.55 2.96
C SER A 406 -9.93 -4.62 3.44
N PHE A 407 -8.73 -5.18 3.65
CA PHE A 407 -7.57 -4.37 4.07
C PHE A 407 -7.14 -3.36 3.00
N LEU A 408 -7.16 -3.70 1.70
CA LEU A 408 -6.82 -2.76 0.64
C LEU A 408 -7.80 -1.58 0.58
N ALA A 409 -9.10 -1.84 0.70
CA ALA A 409 -10.12 -0.78 0.76
C ALA A 409 -9.96 0.10 2.02
N PHE A 410 -9.58 -0.49 3.15
CA PHE A 410 -9.22 0.26 4.37
C PHE A 410 -7.95 1.10 4.16
N LEU A 411 -6.87 0.50 3.69
CA LEU A 411 -5.56 1.13 3.53
C LEU A 411 -5.63 2.33 2.59
N ALA A 412 -6.34 2.20 1.48
CA ALA A 412 -6.50 3.28 0.52
C ALA A 412 -7.19 4.52 1.15
N ARG A 413 -8.29 4.30 1.88
CA ARG A 413 -8.99 5.36 2.63
C ARG A 413 -8.14 5.93 3.76
N HIS A 414 -7.33 5.10 4.42
CA HIS A 414 -6.39 5.54 5.44
C HIS A 414 -5.35 6.49 4.84
N LEU A 415 -4.66 6.09 3.77
CA LEU A 415 -3.61 6.86 3.11
C LEU A 415 -4.11 8.20 2.52
N GLN A 416 -5.36 8.27 2.07
CA GLN A 416 -5.97 9.53 1.65
C GLN A 416 -6.03 10.55 2.79
N ARG A 417 -6.31 10.09 4.02
CA ARG A 417 -6.43 10.94 5.22
C ARG A 417 -5.09 11.15 5.93
N THR A 418 -4.10 10.29 5.67
CA THR A 418 -2.76 10.40 6.24
C THR A 418 -2.07 11.66 5.71
N GLN A 419 -1.82 12.62 6.62
CA GLN A 419 -0.97 13.78 6.36
C GLN A 419 0.50 13.39 6.47
N HIS A 420 0.90 12.79 7.58
CA HIS A 420 2.24 12.25 7.84
C HIS A 420 2.14 10.84 8.43
N PHE A 421 3.25 10.10 8.49
CA PHE A 421 3.26 8.76 9.10
C PHE A 421 3.78 8.82 10.53
N PRO A 422 2.90 8.75 11.55
CA PRO A 422 3.33 9.00 12.91
C PRO A 422 4.17 7.84 13.47
N TYR A 423 5.13 8.12 14.35
CA TYR A 423 5.96 7.08 14.97
C TYR A 423 5.13 6.06 15.78
N GLY A 424 3.99 6.48 16.35
CA GLY A 424 3.12 5.65 17.18
C GLY A 424 3.59 5.54 18.63
N ASP A 425 2.78 4.94 19.50
CA ASP A 425 3.18 4.62 20.88
C ASP A 425 4.18 3.45 20.86
N THR A 426 5.21 3.54 21.68
CA THR A 426 6.27 2.53 21.82
C THR A 426 5.76 1.21 22.38
N ALA A 427 4.71 1.24 23.20
CA ALA A 427 4.00 0.04 23.62
C ALA A 427 3.14 -0.58 22.49
N GLY A 428 2.97 0.10 21.36
CA GLY A 428 2.04 -0.24 20.29
C GLY A 428 0.79 0.64 20.28
N LEU A 429 0.16 0.75 19.11
CA LEU A 429 -1.00 1.59 18.87
C LEU A 429 -2.10 1.31 19.90
N ASN A 430 -2.54 2.36 20.60
CA ASN A 430 -3.47 2.23 21.71
C ASN A 430 -4.78 1.52 21.29
N TYR A 431 -5.39 1.93 20.16
CA TYR A 431 -6.61 1.30 19.66
C TYR A 431 -6.41 -0.18 19.26
N PHE A 432 -5.23 -0.55 18.74
CA PHE A 432 -4.91 -1.94 18.43
C PHE A 432 -4.80 -2.78 19.72
N ARG A 433 -4.14 -2.24 20.75
CA ARG A 433 -4.08 -2.89 22.07
C ARG A 433 -5.46 -3.02 22.72
N GLN A 434 -6.34 -2.03 22.56
CA GLN A 434 -7.74 -2.10 23.02
C GLN A 434 -8.52 -3.19 22.30
N GLN A 435 -8.42 -3.27 20.97
CA GLN A 435 -9.04 -4.33 20.18
C GLN A 435 -8.51 -5.72 20.57
N LEU A 436 -7.20 -5.86 20.82
CA LEU A 436 -6.63 -7.10 21.34
C LEU A 436 -7.21 -7.45 22.71
N ALA A 437 -7.28 -6.51 23.64
CA ALA A 437 -7.89 -6.74 24.95
C ALA A 437 -9.35 -7.20 24.83
N GLU A 438 -10.13 -6.54 23.96
CA GLU A 438 -11.51 -6.95 23.65
C GLU A 438 -11.57 -8.35 23.03
N TYR A 439 -10.66 -8.68 22.11
CA TYR A 439 -10.58 -10.00 21.51
C TYR A 439 -10.30 -11.09 22.55
N PHE A 440 -9.32 -10.87 23.43
CA PHE A 440 -9.01 -11.77 24.53
C PHE A 440 -10.23 -11.93 25.47
N CYS A 441 -10.96 -10.85 25.74
CA CYS A 441 -12.16 -10.88 26.58
C CYS A 441 -13.31 -11.67 25.91
N TYR A 442 -13.67 -11.32 24.66
CA TYR A 442 -14.84 -11.88 24.00
C TYR A 442 -14.63 -13.32 23.52
N TYR A 443 -13.48 -13.61 22.91
CA TYR A 443 -13.22 -14.89 22.26
C TYR A 443 -12.43 -15.87 23.13
N LEU A 444 -11.40 -15.40 23.85
CA LEU A 444 -10.56 -16.25 24.71
C LEU A 444 -11.04 -16.31 26.17
N LYS A 445 -12.02 -15.48 26.56
CA LYS A 445 -12.54 -15.36 27.94
C LYS A 445 -11.46 -14.95 28.95
N VAL A 446 -10.44 -14.23 28.51
CA VAL A 446 -9.34 -13.73 29.34
C VAL A 446 -9.58 -12.25 29.62
N ASN A 447 -9.73 -11.90 30.91
CA ASN A 447 -10.03 -10.52 31.31
C ASN A 447 -8.74 -9.69 31.45
N VAL A 448 -8.44 -8.87 30.43
CA VAL A 448 -7.23 -8.04 30.35
C VAL A 448 -7.55 -6.65 29.81
N THR A 449 -6.64 -5.70 30.05
CA THR A 449 -6.72 -4.32 29.52
C THR A 449 -5.57 -4.02 28.55
N GLU A 450 -5.69 -2.94 27.79
CA GLU A 450 -4.65 -2.47 26.87
C GLU A 450 -3.34 -2.12 27.59
N GLN A 451 -3.41 -1.74 28.88
CA GLN A 451 -2.25 -1.41 29.72
C GLN A 451 -1.40 -2.65 30.06
N GLN A 452 -1.96 -3.86 29.92
CA GLN A 452 -1.26 -5.12 30.15
C GLN A 452 -0.62 -5.66 28.86
N LEU A 453 -0.85 -4.99 27.72
CA LEU A 453 -0.40 -5.41 26.40
C LEU A 453 0.74 -4.50 25.90
N VAL A 454 1.78 -5.13 25.35
CA VAL A 454 2.89 -4.47 24.66
C VAL A 454 3.13 -5.15 23.31
N ILE A 455 3.28 -4.36 22.25
CA ILE A 455 3.47 -4.82 20.88
C ILE A 455 4.91 -4.59 20.46
N THR A 456 5.63 -5.67 20.22
CA THR A 456 7.05 -5.65 19.81
C THR A 456 7.19 -6.14 18.36
N PRO A 457 8.25 -5.76 17.62
CA PRO A 457 8.45 -6.19 16.24
C PRO A 457 8.55 -7.71 16.08
N GLY A 458 9.07 -8.40 17.09
CA GLY A 458 9.21 -9.85 17.13
C GLY A 458 9.54 -10.38 18.53
N ARG A 459 9.83 -11.68 18.60
CA ARG A 459 10.05 -12.40 19.87
C ARG A 459 11.41 -12.09 20.48
N SER A 460 12.43 -11.96 19.63
CA SER A 460 13.81 -11.71 20.06
C SER A 460 13.96 -10.39 20.80
N GLU A 461 13.21 -9.35 20.42
CA GLU A 461 13.24 -8.04 21.08
C GLU A 461 12.78 -8.13 22.53
N LEU A 462 11.69 -8.86 22.80
CA LEU A 462 11.21 -9.05 24.18
C LEU A 462 12.22 -9.84 25.01
N ILE A 463 12.70 -10.97 24.50
CA ILE A 463 13.66 -11.83 25.21
C ILE A 463 14.94 -11.05 25.52
N THR A 464 15.48 -10.35 24.52
CA THR A 464 16.70 -9.54 24.66
C THR A 464 16.50 -8.41 25.67
N SER A 465 15.35 -7.72 25.64
CA SER A 465 15.03 -6.67 26.59
C SER A 465 15.02 -7.21 28.02
N LEU A 466 14.37 -8.35 28.28
CA LEU A 466 14.34 -8.97 29.61
C LEU A 466 15.73 -9.37 30.10
N LEU A 467 16.52 -10.03 29.25
CA LEU A 467 17.86 -10.47 29.60
C LEU A 467 18.82 -9.28 29.86
N THR A 468 18.73 -8.24 29.03
CA THR A 468 19.58 -7.04 29.15
C THR A 468 19.19 -6.18 30.35
N ASN A 469 17.90 -5.97 30.58
CA ASN A 469 17.37 -5.12 31.65
C ASN A 469 17.71 -5.68 33.03
N TYR A 470 17.56 -7.00 33.22
CA TYR A 470 17.62 -7.60 34.55
C TYR A 470 18.89 -8.43 34.81
N ARG A 471 19.64 -8.84 33.77
CA ARG A 471 20.81 -9.73 33.84
C ARG A 471 20.64 -10.85 34.90
N PRO A 472 19.59 -11.70 34.77
CA PRO A 472 19.33 -12.78 35.72
C PRO A 472 20.55 -13.71 35.82
N LYS A 473 20.95 -14.13 37.02
CA LYS A 473 22.11 -15.01 37.25
C LYS A 473 21.94 -16.36 36.55
N LEU A 474 20.73 -16.91 36.59
CA LEU A 474 20.37 -18.17 35.95
C LEU A 474 19.04 -18.04 35.23
N THR A 475 19.04 -18.34 33.93
CA THR A 475 17.85 -18.41 33.08
C THR A 475 17.75 -19.80 32.48
N LEU A 476 16.57 -20.42 32.60
CA LEU A 476 16.24 -21.64 31.85
C LEU A 476 15.53 -21.27 30.56
N VAL A 477 15.97 -21.81 29.43
CA VAL A 477 15.38 -21.52 28.12
C VAL A 477 15.04 -22.83 27.43
N ALA A 478 13.79 -22.95 26.97
CA ALA A 478 13.36 -24.08 26.15
C ALA A 478 14.23 -24.18 24.90
N ARG A 479 14.64 -25.41 24.54
CA ARG A 479 15.52 -25.69 23.41
C ARG A 479 15.08 -24.99 22.12
N GLU A 480 13.77 -24.97 21.88
CA GLU A 480 13.17 -24.37 20.68
C GLU A 480 13.35 -22.86 20.61
N LEU A 481 13.59 -22.18 21.74
CA LEU A 481 13.68 -20.72 21.84
C LEU A 481 15.11 -20.19 21.96
N ILE A 482 16.12 -21.07 22.13
CA ILE A 482 17.52 -20.66 22.28
C ILE A 482 18.01 -19.81 21.10
N HIS A 483 17.54 -20.12 19.88
CA HIS A 483 17.92 -19.38 18.68
C HIS A 483 17.44 -17.91 18.65
N LEU A 484 16.53 -17.52 19.54
CA LEU A 484 16.01 -16.16 19.63
C LEU A 484 16.88 -15.24 20.51
N ILE A 485 17.81 -15.81 21.26
CA ILE A 485 18.75 -15.05 22.11
C ILE A 485 19.83 -14.43 21.21
N GLU A 486 20.09 -13.14 21.38
CA GLU A 486 21.11 -12.43 20.61
C GLU A 486 22.47 -13.14 20.65
N LYS A 487 23.09 -13.31 19.47
CA LYS A 487 24.45 -13.84 19.36
C LYS A 487 25.43 -12.88 20.04
N GLY A 488 26.28 -13.41 20.90
CA GLY A 488 27.25 -12.61 21.65
C GLY A 488 26.62 -11.80 22.80
N PHE A 489 25.44 -12.22 23.28
CA PHE A 489 24.96 -11.86 24.60
C PHE A 489 26.01 -12.25 25.68
N ASP A 490 26.14 -11.42 26.72
CA ASP A 490 27.16 -11.61 27.75
C ASP A 490 26.83 -12.78 28.70
N GLU A 491 27.20 -13.99 28.28
CA GLU A 491 27.08 -15.22 29.08
C GLU A 491 27.90 -15.18 30.38
N GLN A 492 28.83 -14.22 30.56
CA GLN A 492 29.56 -14.08 31.82
C GLN A 492 28.68 -13.52 32.94
N SER A 493 27.66 -12.73 32.61
CA SER A 493 26.76 -12.10 33.57
C SER A 493 25.49 -12.93 33.86
N THR A 494 25.04 -13.71 32.87
CA THR A 494 23.82 -14.53 32.95
C THR A 494 24.09 -15.93 32.44
N GLN A 495 23.97 -16.93 33.32
CA GLN A 495 24.05 -18.33 32.93
C GLN A 495 22.74 -18.74 32.24
N ILE A 496 22.80 -19.16 30.98
CA ILE A 496 21.67 -19.68 30.21
C ILE A 496 21.80 -21.20 30.12
N ILE A 497 20.77 -21.92 30.57
CA ILE A 497 20.72 -23.38 30.51
C ILE A 497 19.53 -23.81 29.63
N GLU A 498 19.79 -24.69 28.67
CA GLU A 498 18.75 -25.36 27.91
C GLU A 498 17.87 -26.20 28.85
N ALA A 499 16.56 -25.99 28.79
CA ALA A 499 15.58 -26.74 29.56
C ALA A 499 14.63 -27.53 28.64
N PRO A 500 14.15 -28.70 29.09
CA PRO A 500 13.12 -29.44 28.38
C PRO A 500 11.77 -28.72 28.44
N SER A 501 10.95 -28.93 27.41
CA SER A 501 9.66 -28.25 27.22
C SER A 501 8.49 -28.91 27.96
N LYS A 502 8.77 -29.95 28.75
CA LYS A 502 7.78 -30.65 29.58
C LYS A 502 7.62 -30.04 30.97
N VAL A 503 6.39 -29.83 31.39
CA VAL A 503 6.01 -29.24 32.68
C VAL A 503 6.63 -29.99 33.86
N GLU A 504 6.57 -31.32 33.87
CA GLU A 504 7.10 -32.14 34.97
C GLU A 504 8.59 -31.88 35.23
N PHE A 505 9.39 -31.81 34.17
CA PHE A 505 10.83 -31.57 34.24
C PHE A 505 11.14 -30.10 34.52
N LEU A 506 10.35 -29.17 33.99
CA LEU A 506 10.50 -27.75 34.31
C LEU A 506 10.29 -27.50 35.80
N ILE A 507 9.24 -28.07 36.40
CA ILE A 507 8.99 -27.97 37.85
C ILE A 507 10.17 -28.53 38.64
N GLU A 508 10.68 -29.71 38.27
CA GLU A 508 11.85 -30.29 38.93
C GLU A 508 13.08 -29.36 38.82
N LEU A 509 13.35 -28.79 37.64
CA LEU A 509 14.44 -27.86 37.43
C LEU A 509 14.27 -26.56 38.22
N VAL A 510 13.04 -26.03 38.32
CA VAL A 510 12.74 -24.84 39.14
C VAL A 510 13.12 -25.11 40.60
N ASP A 511 12.65 -26.22 41.15
CA ASP A 511 12.86 -26.56 42.55
C ASP A 511 14.35 -26.85 42.87
N LYS A 512 15.08 -27.46 41.92
CA LYS A 512 16.50 -27.82 42.11
C LYS A 512 17.46 -26.67 41.85
N LEU A 513 17.26 -25.93 40.76
CA LEU A 513 18.20 -24.93 40.27
C LEU A 513 17.85 -23.52 40.73
N LYS A 514 16.59 -23.26 41.10
CA LYS A 514 16.08 -21.96 41.54
C LYS A 514 16.46 -20.84 40.56
N PRO A 515 16.09 -20.95 39.27
CA PRO A 515 16.37 -19.93 38.28
C PRO A 515 15.63 -18.64 38.61
N GLN A 516 16.05 -17.53 38.01
CA GLN A 516 15.37 -16.25 38.18
C GLN A 516 14.38 -15.94 37.04
N LEU A 517 14.64 -16.50 35.85
CA LEU A 517 13.79 -16.40 34.67
C LEU A 517 13.69 -17.76 33.99
N ILE A 518 12.51 -18.09 33.50
CA ILE A 518 12.24 -19.25 32.65
C ILE A 518 11.58 -18.73 31.38
N ILE A 519 12.14 -19.09 30.23
CA ILE A 519 11.60 -18.79 28.91
C ILE A 519 11.25 -20.13 28.28
N THR A 520 9.97 -20.48 28.28
CA THR A 520 9.53 -21.82 27.87
C THR A 520 8.49 -21.78 26.76
N GLN A 521 8.44 -22.86 25.99
CA GLN A 521 7.34 -23.19 25.11
C GLN A 521 6.82 -24.55 25.55
N LEU A 522 5.52 -24.67 25.82
CA LEU A 522 4.95 -25.93 26.31
C LEU A 522 4.72 -26.90 25.15
N ASP A 523 4.83 -28.21 25.43
CA ASP A 523 4.46 -29.26 24.48
C ASP A 523 3.00 -29.10 24.01
N VAL A 524 2.72 -29.46 22.75
CA VAL A 524 1.41 -29.29 22.11
C VAL A 524 0.28 -29.97 22.89
N HIS A 525 0.56 -31.07 23.60
CA HIS A 525 -0.43 -31.75 24.43
C HIS A 525 -0.53 -31.14 25.84
N GLU A 526 0.60 -30.75 26.42
CA GLU A 526 0.63 -30.20 27.78
C GLU A 526 0.04 -28.79 27.84
N VAL A 527 0.24 -27.97 26.80
CA VAL A 527 -0.35 -26.64 26.70
C VAL A 527 -1.88 -26.69 26.72
N GLN A 528 -2.50 -27.82 26.34
CA GLN A 528 -3.96 -28.01 26.39
C GLN A 528 -4.48 -28.33 27.80
N SER A 529 -3.59 -28.77 28.71
CA SER A 529 -3.96 -29.13 30.07
C SER A 529 -3.88 -27.93 31.01
N SER A 530 -5.05 -27.39 31.41
CA SER A 530 -5.09 -26.29 32.39
C SER A 530 -4.52 -26.68 33.76
N GLN A 531 -4.56 -27.97 34.12
CA GLN A 531 -4.00 -28.45 35.37
C GLN A 531 -2.46 -28.41 35.36
N LEU A 532 -1.82 -28.87 34.29
CA LEU A 532 -0.35 -28.83 34.18
C LEU A 532 0.15 -27.39 34.12
N VAL A 533 -0.51 -26.54 33.31
CA VAL A 533 -0.20 -25.10 33.25
C VAL A 533 -0.31 -24.45 34.63
N ARG A 534 -1.39 -24.74 35.37
CA ARG A 534 -1.58 -24.24 36.74
C ARG A 534 -0.43 -24.66 37.66
N GLN A 535 -0.03 -25.93 37.63
CA GLN A 535 1.09 -26.42 38.44
C GLN A 535 2.40 -25.69 38.14
N LEU A 536 2.70 -25.44 36.87
CA LEU A 536 3.89 -24.69 36.47
C LEU A 536 3.86 -23.24 36.97
N ILE A 537 2.72 -22.55 36.80
CA ILE A 537 2.55 -21.17 37.26
C ILE A 537 2.69 -21.08 38.79
N GLU A 538 2.03 -21.97 39.53
CA GLU A 538 2.10 -22.02 41.00
C GLU A 538 3.53 -22.34 41.48
N CYS A 539 4.25 -23.25 40.83
CA CYS A 539 5.65 -23.56 41.12
C CYS A 539 6.57 -22.34 40.90
N ALA A 540 6.41 -21.64 39.77
CA ALA A 540 7.17 -20.43 39.48
C ALA A 540 6.89 -19.31 40.51
N GLN A 541 5.62 -19.15 40.91
CA GLN A 541 5.23 -18.19 41.95
C GLN A 541 5.85 -18.52 43.32
N GLN A 542 5.77 -19.78 43.76
CA GLN A 542 6.32 -20.22 45.04
C GLN A 542 7.83 -20.03 45.13
N ASN A 543 8.53 -20.21 44.01
CA ASN A 543 9.98 -20.02 43.91
C ASN A 543 10.40 -18.59 43.49
N ASN A 544 9.45 -17.65 43.35
CA ASN A 544 9.69 -16.26 42.96
C ASN A 544 10.44 -16.09 41.63
N VAL A 545 10.05 -16.91 40.64
CA VAL A 545 10.65 -16.98 39.30
C VAL A 545 9.75 -16.29 38.28
N PHE A 546 10.34 -15.52 37.36
CA PHE A 546 9.62 -15.04 36.18
C PHE A 546 9.41 -16.17 35.19
N LEU A 547 8.17 -16.40 34.79
CA LEU A 547 7.81 -17.39 33.80
C LEU A 547 7.33 -16.70 32.53
N LEU A 548 8.11 -16.78 31.46
CA LEU A 548 7.72 -16.40 30.13
C LEU A 548 7.26 -17.65 29.37
N VAL A 549 6.00 -17.67 28.94
CA VAL A 549 5.43 -18.74 28.12
C VAL A 549 5.22 -18.24 26.69
N ASP A 550 5.89 -18.87 25.72
CA ASP A 550 5.68 -18.62 24.30
C ASP A 550 4.47 -19.42 23.77
N LEU A 551 3.42 -18.71 23.39
CA LEU A 551 2.20 -19.22 22.77
C LEU A 551 2.13 -18.96 21.26
N THR A 552 3.24 -18.63 20.61
CA THR A 552 3.30 -18.34 19.17
C THR A 552 2.73 -19.47 18.30
N ASN A 553 2.91 -20.74 18.69
CA ASN A 553 2.34 -21.88 17.97
C ASN A 553 0.85 -22.17 18.32
N ASN A 554 0.28 -21.41 19.25
CA ASN A 554 -1.05 -21.63 19.82
C ASN A 554 -1.88 -20.33 19.87
N ILE A 555 -1.57 -19.38 18.99
CA ILE A 555 -2.36 -18.16 18.78
C ILE A 555 -2.89 -18.13 17.34
N ASP A 556 -4.19 -17.90 17.21
CA ASP A 556 -4.87 -17.64 15.95
C ASP A 556 -5.89 -16.53 16.14
N LEU A 557 -5.88 -15.52 15.25
CA LEU A 557 -6.89 -14.45 15.26
C LEU A 557 -8.07 -14.89 14.41
N SER A 558 -8.99 -15.64 15.00
CA SER A 558 -10.19 -16.14 14.33
C SER A 558 -11.45 -15.93 15.17
N SER A 559 -12.63 -16.18 14.59
CA SER A 559 -13.90 -16.14 15.30
C SER A 559 -14.14 -17.38 16.20
N GLN A 560 -13.29 -18.41 16.07
CA GLN A 560 -13.30 -19.63 16.86
C GLN A 560 -11.87 -20.03 17.24
N PRO A 561 -11.17 -19.22 18.05
CA PRO A 561 -9.77 -19.47 18.34
C PRO A 561 -9.57 -20.75 19.14
N GLN A 562 -8.38 -21.33 19.01
CA GLN A 562 -8.01 -22.48 19.81
C GLN A 562 -7.79 -22.07 21.27
N ILE A 563 -8.64 -22.57 22.16
CA ILE A 563 -8.47 -22.37 23.60
C ILE A 563 -7.48 -23.39 24.14
N ASN A 564 -6.40 -22.90 24.76
CA ASN A 564 -5.41 -23.73 25.44
C ASN A 564 -5.54 -23.60 26.98
N GLY A 565 -4.76 -24.40 27.70
CA GLY A 565 -4.71 -24.45 29.16
C GLY A 565 -4.27 -23.15 29.83
N VAL A 566 -3.45 -22.32 29.17
CA VAL A 566 -3.06 -20.98 29.66
C VAL A 566 -4.24 -20.03 29.63
N TYR A 567 -4.92 -19.90 28.50
CA TYR A 567 -6.11 -19.05 28.41
C TYR A 567 -7.25 -19.56 29.31
N ARG A 568 -7.42 -20.89 29.42
CA ARG A 568 -8.38 -21.48 30.35
C ARG A 568 -8.07 -21.15 31.81
N TYR A 569 -6.80 -21.24 32.22
CA TYR A 569 -6.37 -20.81 33.56
C TYR A 569 -6.70 -19.33 33.81
N LEU A 570 -6.40 -18.46 32.85
CA LEU A 570 -6.64 -17.01 32.93
C LEU A 570 -8.12 -16.60 32.82
N SER A 571 -8.98 -17.49 32.33
CA SER A 571 -10.44 -17.26 32.37
C SER A 571 -11.03 -17.41 33.78
N GLU A 572 -10.31 -18.10 34.66
CA GLU A 572 -10.73 -18.40 36.03
C GLU A 572 -9.90 -17.63 37.08
N HIS A 573 -8.73 -17.10 36.71
CA HIS A 573 -7.77 -16.47 37.61
C HIS A 573 -7.21 -15.17 37.02
N PRO A 574 -6.89 -14.15 37.85
CA PRO A 574 -6.23 -12.96 37.37
C PRO A 574 -4.80 -13.28 36.88
N LEU A 575 -4.33 -12.51 35.90
CA LEU A 575 -2.98 -12.65 35.35
C LEU A 575 -1.89 -12.45 36.41
N PRO A 576 -1.09 -13.47 36.75
CA PRO A 576 -0.02 -13.36 37.74
C PRO A 576 1.06 -12.33 37.40
N SER A 577 1.58 -11.62 38.41
CA SER A 577 2.60 -10.57 38.24
C SER A 577 3.98 -11.08 37.83
N ASN A 578 4.25 -12.37 37.98
CA ASN A 578 5.47 -13.05 37.54
C ASN A 578 5.28 -13.85 36.23
N LEU A 579 4.08 -13.83 35.63
CA LEU A 579 3.79 -14.48 34.36
C LEU A 579 3.88 -13.45 33.21
N ILE A 580 4.58 -13.83 32.15
CA ILE A 580 4.68 -13.09 30.89
C ILE A 580 4.21 -14.05 29.80
N ILE A 581 3.23 -13.62 29.00
CA ILE A 581 2.80 -14.39 27.83
C ILE A 581 3.33 -13.68 26.59
N MET A 582 4.05 -14.44 25.77
CA MET A 582 4.56 -13.99 24.48
C MET A 582 3.80 -14.74 23.39
N ALA A 583 3.26 -14.04 22.39
CA ALA A 583 2.53 -14.65 21.29
C ALA A 583 2.74 -13.87 19.99
N ALA A 584 3.53 -14.43 19.07
CA ALA A 584 3.83 -13.80 17.80
C ALA A 584 2.88 -14.21 16.68
N LEU A 585 2.43 -13.22 15.90
CA LEU A 585 1.59 -13.42 14.73
C LEU A 585 2.48 -13.69 13.50
N ILE A 586 2.93 -14.93 13.33
CA ILE A 586 3.89 -15.31 12.27
C ILE A 586 3.26 -16.05 11.08
N ASN A 587 2.03 -16.56 11.23
CA ASN A 587 1.38 -17.45 10.26
C ASN A 587 0.46 -16.70 9.26
N ASN A 588 0.90 -15.54 8.76
CA ASN A 588 0.10 -14.73 7.83
C ASN A 588 0.03 -15.35 6.44
N ARG A 589 -1.19 -15.48 5.89
CA ARG A 589 -1.43 -16.03 4.54
C ARG A 589 -1.39 -14.96 3.44
N VAL A 590 -1.95 -13.77 3.71
CA VAL A 590 -2.04 -12.67 2.73
C VAL A 590 -0.68 -11.97 2.58
N TYR A 591 -0.14 -11.40 3.66
CA TYR A 591 1.18 -10.77 3.67
C TYR A 591 2.17 -11.63 4.45
N LYS A 592 2.91 -12.50 3.74
CA LYS A 592 3.90 -13.41 4.36
C LYS A 592 5.00 -12.62 5.09
N ASN A 593 5.48 -13.13 6.22
CA ASN A 593 6.52 -12.48 7.06
C ASN A 593 6.10 -11.12 7.66
N TYR A 594 4.80 -10.78 7.61
CA TYR A 594 4.28 -9.57 8.22
C TYR A 594 4.09 -9.72 9.74
N SER A 595 5.12 -10.16 10.45
CA SER A 595 5.03 -10.54 11.86
C SER A 595 5.12 -9.37 12.83
N LEU A 596 4.45 -9.53 13.97
CA LEU A 596 4.65 -8.79 15.22
C LEU A 596 4.45 -9.72 16.42
N ASN A 597 4.90 -9.30 17.60
CA ASN A 597 4.77 -10.06 18.84
C ASN A 597 3.89 -9.32 19.87
N ILE A 598 2.92 -10.05 20.43
CA ILE A 598 2.05 -9.60 21.50
C ILE A 598 2.66 -10.07 22.82
N THR A 599 2.85 -9.14 23.75
CA THR A 599 3.29 -9.42 25.11
C THR A 599 2.17 -9.08 26.07
N LEU A 600 1.80 -10.01 26.94
CA LEU A 600 0.76 -9.84 27.94
C LEU A 600 1.35 -10.08 29.34
N THR A 601 1.24 -9.07 30.22
CA THR A 601 1.68 -9.14 31.63
C THR A 601 0.88 -8.18 32.51
N SER A 602 0.65 -8.53 33.78
CA SER A 602 0.05 -7.61 34.76
C SER A 602 1.07 -6.71 35.46
N ASN A 603 2.36 -6.89 35.17
CA ASN A 603 3.44 -6.15 35.80
C ASN A 603 3.73 -4.81 35.08
N GLN A 604 3.22 -3.71 35.62
CA GLN A 604 3.36 -2.38 35.04
C GLN A 604 4.80 -1.86 35.01
N GLN A 605 5.62 -2.24 36.01
CA GLN A 605 7.04 -1.89 35.99
C GLN A 605 7.75 -2.59 34.83
N LEU A 606 7.45 -3.87 34.59
CA LEU A 606 8.01 -4.61 33.46
C LEU A 606 7.57 -4.01 32.12
N VAL A 607 6.29 -3.63 31.98
CA VAL A 607 5.79 -2.92 30.79
C VAL A 607 6.59 -1.65 30.56
N LYS A 608 6.76 -0.82 31.60
CA LYS A 608 7.56 0.40 31.52
C LYS A 608 9.01 0.11 31.11
N ASP A 609 9.66 -0.86 31.72
CA ASP A 609 11.07 -1.19 31.46
C ASP A 609 11.27 -1.75 30.04
N VAL A 610 10.30 -2.49 29.50
CA VAL A 610 10.32 -2.97 28.10
C VAL A 610 10.10 -1.81 27.13
N VAL A 611 9.19 -0.88 27.44
CA VAL A 611 8.93 0.32 26.62
C VAL A 611 10.14 1.26 26.61
N ASP A 612 10.79 1.47 27.76
CA ASP A 612 12.00 2.29 27.87
C ASP A 612 13.17 1.64 27.10
N ALA A 613 13.33 0.32 27.20
CA ALA A 613 14.32 -0.41 26.40
C ALA A 613 14.03 -0.37 24.90
N ALA A 614 12.75 -0.40 24.52
CA ALA A 614 12.32 -0.33 23.13
C ALA A 614 12.80 0.96 22.47
N GLU A 615 12.61 2.12 23.11
CA GLU A 615 13.07 3.42 22.59
C GLU A 615 14.56 3.44 22.22
N LEU A 616 15.38 2.67 22.93
CA LEU A 616 16.83 2.61 22.79
C LEU A 616 17.32 1.55 21.80
N THR A 617 16.50 0.54 21.53
CA THR A 617 16.88 -0.63 20.73
C THR A 617 16.19 -0.62 19.37
N TYR A 618 14.95 -1.10 19.28
CA TYR A 618 14.19 -1.18 18.03
C TYR A 618 13.28 0.04 17.78
N SER A 619 13.25 0.98 18.72
CA SER A 619 12.37 2.14 18.82
C SER A 619 10.89 1.77 18.90
N ARG A 620 10.27 1.29 17.81
CA ARG A 620 8.81 1.03 17.72
C ARG A 620 8.46 0.00 16.66
N THR A 621 7.32 -0.68 16.86
CA THR A 621 6.73 -1.58 15.85
C THR A 621 6.16 -0.76 14.67
N PRO A 622 6.44 -1.12 13.40
CA PRO A 622 5.94 -0.39 12.23
C PRO A 622 4.41 -0.21 12.21
N ILE A 623 3.94 1.01 11.91
CA ILE A 623 2.52 1.36 12.04
C ILE A 623 1.62 0.55 11.09
N LEU A 624 2.07 0.31 9.86
CA LEU A 624 1.31 -0.44 8.86
C LEU A 624 1.12 -1.91 9.22
N LYS A 625 2.04 -2.49 10.01
CA LYS A 625 1.87 -3.85 10.54
C LYS A 625 0.72 -3.89 11.53
N GLN A 626 0.73 -2.94 12.47
CA GLN A 626 -0.31 -2.83 13.48
C GLN A 626 -1.67 -2.48 12.87
N LEU A 627 -1.71 -1.60 11.86
CA LEU A 627 -2.94 -1.24 11.13
C LEU A 627 -3.60 -2.45 10.46
N TYR A 628 -2.82 -3.35 9.86
CA TYR A 628 -3.34 -4.57 9.25
C TYR A 628 -4.03 -5.45 10.29
N TYR A 629 -3.35 -5.79 11.39
CA TYR A 629 -3.95 -6.62 12.44
C TYR A 629 -5.11 -5.94 13.16
N ALA A 630 -5.03 -4.63 13.36
CA ALA A 630 -6.11 -3.86 13.93
C ALA A 630 -7.37 -3.87 13.04
N HIS A 631 -7.19 -3.83 11.72
CA HIS A 631 -8.29 -3.97 10.76
C HIS A 631 -8.92 -5.37 10.84
N LEU A 632 -8.10 -6.42 10.88
CA LEU A 632 -8.60 -7.80 11.07
C LEU A 632 -9.41 -7.97 12.35
N LEU A 633 -8.91 -7.41 13.46
CA LEU A 633 -9.63 -7.45 14.73
C LEU A 633 -10.90 -6.63 14.72
N GLU A 634 -10.92 -5.47 14.05
CA GLU A 634 -12.14 -4.66 13.91
C GLU A 634 -13.25 -5.45 13.23
N GLU A 635 -12.93 -6.17 12.14
CA GLU A 635 -13.88 -7.03 11.43
C GLU A 635 -14.38 -8.19 12.30
N LEU A 636 -13.48 -8.86 13.02
CA LEU A 636 -13.85 -9.93 13.95
C LEU A 636 -14.75 -9.43 15.09
N LEU A 637 -14.43 -8.27 15.68
CA LEU A 637 -15.12 -7.71 16.85
C LEU A 637 -16.45 -7.03 16.50
N TYR A 638 -16.64 -6.60 15.24
CA TYR A 638 -17.85 -5.90 14.80
C TYR A 638 -19.15 -6.62 15.20
N PHE A 639 -19.20 -7.94 15.04
CA PHE A 639 -20.37 -8.75 15.39
C PHE A 639 -20.59 -8.88 16.91
N GLN A 640 -19.51 -8.94 17.70
CA GLN A 640 -19.61 -9.03 19.17
C GLN A 640 -20.09 -7.70 19.78
N ARG A 641 -19.52 -6.58 19.30
CA ARG A 641 -19.90 -5.23 19.73
C ARG A 641 -21.36 -4.91 19.44
N THR A 642 -21.92 -5.44 18.35
CA THR A 642 -23.34 -5.24 17.99
C THR A 642 -24.31 -6.11 18.79
N ARG A 643 -23.88 -7.28 19.27
CA ARG A 643 -24.70 -8.16 20.14
C ARG A 643 -24.64 -7.77 21.62
N SER A 644 -23.52 -7.24 22.09
CA SER A 644 -23.29 -6.94 23.50
C SER A 644 -23.85 -5.55 23.85
N THR A 645 -25.12 -5.48 24.27
CA THR A 645 -25.72 -4.24 24.85
C THR A 645 -25.27 -3.97 26.28
N SER A 646 -24.60 -4.93 26.93
CA SER A 646 -23.98 -4.79 28.23
C SER A 646 -22.46 -4.95 28.09
N LYS A 647 -21.71 -3.85 28.14
CA LYS A 647 -20.27 -3.94 28.46
C LYS A 647 -20.18 -4.73 29.77
N GLN A 648 -19.65 -5.96 29.72
CA GLN A 648 -19.11 -6.56 30.93
C GLN A 648 -17.97 -5.63 31.33
N GLU A 649 -18.22 -4.78 32.33
CA GLU A 649 -17.14 -4.03 32.97
C GLU A 649 -16.18 -5.08 33.51
N ALA A 650 -15.03 -5.19 32.84
CA ALA A 650 -13.89 -5.92 33.36
C ALA A 650 -13.71 -5.47 34.81
N ALA A 651 -13.93 -6.37 35.77
CA ALA A 651 -13.70 -6.06 37.17
C ALA A 651 -12.24 -5.59 37.28
N PHE A 652 -12.07 -4.32 37.66
CA PHE A 652 -10.77 -3.68 37.80
C PHE A 652 -10.01 -4.40 38.93
N VAL A 653 -9.20 -5.39 38.58
CA VAL A 653 -8.33 -6.06 39.56
C VAL A 653 -7.23 -5.06 39.89
N SER A 654 -7.12 -4.71 41.17
CA SER A 654 -6.20 -3.70 41.68
C SER A 654 -4.79 -3.87 41.11
N GLU A 655 -4.20 -2.77 40.65
CA GLU A 655 -2.79 -2.67 40.26
C GLU A 655 -1.88 -3.30 41.31
N SER A 656 -1.32 -4.48 41.01
CA SER A 656 -0.27 -5.03 41.85
C SER A 656 1.02 -4.28 41.53
N ASN A 657 1.35 -3.26 42.32
CA ASN A 657 2.67 -2.63 42.34
C ASN A 657 3.70 -3.57 43.01
N THR A 658 3.73 -4.83 42.58
CA THR A 658 4.64 -5.84 43.11
C THR A 658 6.02 -5.52 42.55
N ARG A 659 6.93 -5.03 43.41
CA ARG A 659 8.32 -4.81 43.02
C ARG A 659 8.94 -6.11 42.53
N LEU A 660 9.65 -6.02 41.41
CA LEU A 660 10.37 -7.14 40.80
C LEU A 660 11.36 -7.73 41.80
N SER A 661 11.49 -9.06 41.82
CA SER A 661 12.47 -9.77 42.65
C SER A 661 13.92 -9.58 42.17
N ILE A 662 14.09 -9.13 40.93
CA ILE A 662 15.36 -8.84 40.27
C ILE A 662 15.40 -7.33 39.97
N PRO A 663 16.36 -6.56 40.51
CA PRO A 663 16.50 -5.15 40.17
C PRO A 663 17.02 -4.99 38.74
N LEU A 664 16.74 -3.84 38.11
CA LEU A 664 17.38 -3.44 36.86
C LEU A 664 18.91 -3.43 37.02
N CYS A 665 19.64 -3.80 35.98
CA CYS A 665 21.09 -3.66 35.94
C CYS A 665 21.50 -2.18 35.88
N LEU A 666 22.71 -1.85 36.33
CA LEU A 666 23.17 -0.46 36.39
C LEU A 666 23.13 0.26 35.02
N PRO A 667 23.55 -0.35 33.89
CA PRO A 667 23.39 0.25 32.56
C PRO A 667 21.95 0.62 32.22
N ALA A 668 20.99 -0.28 32.48
CA ALA A 668 19.57 -0.02 32.26
C ALA A 668 19.03 1.08 33.18
N GLN A 669 19.41 1.07 34.47
CA GLN A 669 19.02 2.14 35.40
C GLN A 669 19.53 3.51 34.94
N ASN A 670 20.80 3.59 34.50
CA ASN A 670 21.39 4.84 34.02
C ASN A 670 20.67 5.34 32.77
N ALA A 671 20.43 4.46 31.79
CA ALA A 671 19.76 4.80 30.55
C ALA A 671 18.30 5.21 30.75
N PHE A 672 17.53 4.50 31.60
CA PHE A 672 16.12 4.81 31.85
C PHE A 672 15.94 6.08 32.70
N ASN A 673 16.95 6.44 33.50
CA ASN A 673 17.00 7.71 34.21
C ASN A 673 17.54 8.86 33.37
N HIS A 674 18.00 8.60 32.13
CA HIS A 674 18.43 9.66 31.23
C HIS A 674 17.23 10.59 30.90
N PRO A 675 17.42 11.92 30.85
CA PRO A 675 16.34 12.87 30.57
C PRO A 675 15.57 12.59 29.27
N ALA A 676 16.27 12.04 28.26
CA ALA A 676 15.65 11.61 27.01
C ALA A 676 14.61 10.49 27.14
N ILE A 677 14.75 9.64 28.16
CA ILE A 677 13.77 8.57 28.44
C ILE A 677 12.75 9.06 29.47
N GLN A 678 13.18 9.74 30.53
CA GLN A 678 12.27 10.26 31.55
C GLN A 678 11.22 11.23 30.97
N GLY A 679 11.59 12.04 29.97
CA GLY A 679 10.66 12.96 29.29
C GLY A 679 9.46 12.28 28.61
N ASN A 680 9.59 11.00 28.23
CA ASN A 680 8.49 10.24 27.62
C ASN A 680 7.37 9.90 28.60
N HIS A 681 7.65 9.96 29.91
CA HIS A 681 6.70 9.60 30.98
C HIS A 681 5.87 10.79 31.50
N LEU A 682 6.03 11.97 30.90
CA LEU A 682 5.21 13.13 31.25
C LEU A 682 3.73 12.86 30.88
N ALA A 683 2.81 13.26 31.76
CA ALA A 683 1.38 13.10 31.53
C ALA A 683 0.88 14.13 30.51
N PHE A 684 0.81 13.73 29.24
CA PHE A 684 0.31 14.57 28.15
C PHE A 684 -1.22 14.47 28.02
N ASP A 685 -1.85 15.59 27.67
CA ASP A 685 -3.27 15.67 27.28
C ASP A 685 -3.42 16.16 25.83
N HIS A 686 -4.64 16.13 25.28
CA HIS A 686 -4.94 16.57 23.91
C HIS A 686 -4.67 18.06 23.62
N ARG A 687 -4.35 18.87 24.64
CA ARG A 687 -3.99 20.30 24.50
C ARG A 687 -2.49 20.53 24.60
N THR A 688 -1.75 19.47 24.87
CA THR A 688 -0.29 19.52 25.04
C THR A 688 0.34 19.72 23.68
N ILE A 689 1.15 20.77 23.57
CA ILE A 689 1.90 21.05 22.35
C ILE A 689 3.33 20.54 22.56
N ARG A 690 3.78 19.66 21.67
CA ARG A 690 5.07 18.98 21.76
C ARG A 690 6.02 19.58 20.73
N LEU A 691 7.03 20.32 21.18
CA LEU A 691 8.18 20.77 20.37
C LEU A 691 9.47 20.07 20.80
N ASP A 692 9.36 18.92 21.44
CA ASP A 692 10.48 18.17 21.99
C ASP A 692 10.81 16.91 21.19
N TYR A 693 9.85 16.30 20.50
CA TYR A 693 10.07 15.05 19.78
C TYR A 693 10.46 15.29 18.33
N GLY A 694 11.60 14.76 17.89
CA GLY A 694 12.19 15.04 16.57
C GLY A 694 11.49 14.37 15.38
N GLU A 695 10.18 14.24 15.44
CA GLU A 695 9.32 13.70 14.40
C GLU A 695 9.03 14.73 13.31
N ASN A 696 8.94 14.28 12.06
CA ASN A 696 8.50 15.16 10.97
C ASN A 696 7.01 14.93 10.72
N GLU A 697 6.19 15.83 11.26
CA GLU A 697 4.74 15.86 11.13
C GLU A 697 4.27 16.73 9.96
N LEU A 698 5.20 17.30 9.18
CA LEU A 698 4.86 17.96 7.91
C LEU A 698 4.23 16.93 6.95
N PRO A 699 3.41 17.37 5.97
CA PRO A 699 2.78 16.46 5.03
C PRO A 699 3.81 15.58 4.31
N ALA A 700 3.53 14.28 4.21
CA ALA A 700 4.30 13.33 3.42
C ALA A 700 4.03 13.51 1.91
N PRO A 701 4.99 13.19 1.03
CA PRO A 701 4.80 13.26 -0.42
C PRO A 701 3.64 12.38 -0.89
N THR A 702 2.79 12.87 -1.79
CA THR A 702 1.69 12.07 -2.36
C THR A 702 2.22 10.80 -3.04
N ILE A 703 3.30 10.93 -3.81
CA ILE A 703 3.97 9.78 -4.46
C ILE A 703 4.39 8.72 -3.43
N LEU A 704 4.84 9.09 -2.24
CA LEU A 704 5.18 8.09 -1.21
C LEU A 704 3.95 7.27 -0.84
N LYS A 705 2.79 7.91 -0.67
CA LYS A 705 1.52 7.23 -0.36
C LYS A 705 1.04 6.35 -1.51
N GLU A 706 1.25 6.79 -2.75
CA GLU A 706 0.99 6.02 -3.96
C GLU A 706 1.83 4.75 -4.02
N LYS A 707 3.16 4.89 -3.91
CA LYS A 707 4.09 3.76 -3.96
C LYS A 707 3.90 2.81 -2.79
N LEU A 708 3.50 3.37 -1.64
CA LEU A 708 3.11 2.56 -0.50
C LEU A 708 1.89 1.72 -0.83
N PHE A 709 0.80 2.31 -1.35
CA PHE A 709 -0.40 1.55 -1.72
C PHE A 709 -0.13 0.52 -2.83
N GLU A 710 0.65 0.92 -3.85
CA GLU A 710 1.12 0.06 -4.94
C GLU A 710 1.76 -1.23 -4.41
N SER A 711 2.61 -1.11 -3.39
CA SER A 711 3.31 -2.26 -2.80
C SER A 711 2.39 -3.32 -2.20
N TYR A 712 1.18 -2.97 -1.75
CA TYR A 712 0.17 -3.92 -1.24
C TYR A 712 -0.75 -4.45 -2.36
N LEU A 713 -0.91 -3.70 -3.46
CA LEU A 713 -1.63 -4.13 -4.65
C LEU A 713 -0.86 -5.22 -5.43
N VAL A 714 0.48 -5.15 -5.42
CA VAL A 714 1.33 -6.15 -6.07
C VAL A 714 1.31 -7.45 -5.27
N ARG A 715 0.79 -8.53 -5.88
CA ARG A 715 0.69 -9.86 -5.22
C ARG A 715 1.97 -10.66 -5.30
N ARG A 716 2.68 -10.57 -6.43
CA ARG A 716 3.93 -11.26 -6.70
C ARG A 716 4.97 -10.19 -7.00
N CYS A 717 5.82 -9.93 -6.02
CA CYS A 717 6.98 -9.07 -6.17
C CYS A 717 8.21 -9.98 -6.07
N SER A 718 9.10 -9.91 -7.06
CA SER A 718 10.38 -10.59 -6.94
C SER A 718 11.23 -9.94 -5.84
N VAL A 719 12.27 -10.65 -5.39
CA VAL A 719 13.22 -10.09 -4.42
C VAL A 719 13.89 -8.86 -5.03
N GLU A 720 14.22 -8.92 -6.32
CA GLU A 720 14.83 -7.82 -7.06
C GLU A 720 13.90 -6.60 -7.14
N GLU A 721 12.63 -6.79 -7.50
CA GLU A 721 11.63 -5.72 -7.60
C GLU A 721 11.36 -5.02 -6.27
N SER A 722 11.53 -5.72 -5.14
CA SER A 722 11.35 -5.16 -3.79
C SER A 722 12.65 -4.72 -3.12
N ASN A 723 13.81 -4.99 -3.72
CA ASN A 723 15.09 -4.64 -3.13
C ASN A 723 15.46 -3.18 -3.45
N PRO A 724 15.59 -2.31 -2.44
CA PRO A 724 15.94 -0.90 -2.64
C PRO A 724 17.47 -0.65 -2.73
N GLU A 725 18.32 -1.67 -2.62
CA GLU A 725 19.78 -1.50 -2.53
C GLU A 725 20.37 -0.70 -3.69
N GLU A 726 20.05 -1.06 -4.94
CA GLU A 726 20.58 -0.41 -6.14
C GLU A 726 20.25 1.09 -6.18
N PRO A 727 18.97 1.53 -6.16
CA PRO A 727 18.65 2.95 -6.17
C PRO A 727 19.13 3.68 -4.91
N LEU A 728 19.20 3.03 -3.74
CA LEU A 728 19.81 3.65 -2.56
C LEU A 728 21.30 3.93 -2.75
N ARG A 729 22.03 3.01 -3.41
CA ARG A 729 23.45 3.25 -3.72
C ARG A 729 23.63 4.39 -4.72
N GLU A 730 22.77 4.48 -5.73
CA GLU A 730 22.75 5.62 -6.66
C GLU A 730 22.44 6.93 -5.95
N LEU A 731 21.49 6.93 -5.00
CA LEU A 731 21.21 8.09 -4.16
C LEU A 731 22.40 8.48 -3.29
N MET A 732 23.10 7.50 -2.71
CA MET A 732 24.30 7.75 -1.92
C MET A 732 25.46 8.27 -2.79
N GLU A 733 25.61 7.79 -4.02
CA GLU A 733 26.55 8.37 -4.98
C GLU A 733 26.19 9.83 -5.29
N PHE A 734 24.93 10.09 -5.63
CA PHE A 734 24.44 11.43 -5.91
C PHE A 734 24.64 12.41 -4.73
N ARG A 735 24.39 11.95 -3.49
CA ARG A 735 24.46 12.79 -2.28
C ARG A 735 25.83 12.93 -1.67
N PHE A 736 26.67 11.90 -1.72
CA PHE A 736 27.94 11.83 -0.98
C PHE A 736 29.16 11.52 -1.85
N GLY A 737 28.97 11.22 -3.13
CA GLY A 737 30.05 10.82 -4.04
C GLY A 737 30.59 9.42 -3.76
N ILE A 738 29.79 8.52 -3.21
CA ILE A 738 30.20 7.12 -2.98
C ILE A 738 30.32 6.40 -4.33
N PRO A 739 31.51 5.93 -4.74
CA PRO A 739 31.67 5.33 -6.07
C PRO A 739 30.87 4.03 -6.23
N LEU A 740 30.01 3.95 -7.26
CA LEU A 740 29.24 2.72 -7.56
C LEU A 740 30.11 1.51 -7.88
N THR A 741 31.35 1.73 -8.33
CA THR A 741 32.34 0.66 -8.56
C THR A 741 32.68 -0.10 -7.27
N PHE A 742 32.50 0.50 -6.09
CA PHE A 742 32.67 -0.18 -4.82
C PHE A 742 31.37 -0.85 -4.38
N TYR A 743 31.31 -2.18 -4.53
CA TYR A 743 30.18 -2.97 -4.05
C TYR A 743 30.38 -3.42 -2.60
N SER A 744 29.54 -2.91 -1.70
CA SER A 744 29.24 -3.51 -0.40
C SER A 744 27.73 -3.67 -0.29
N GLU A 745 27.32 -4.84 0.19
CA GLU A 745 25.91 -5.13 0.49
C GLU A 745 25.39 -4.15 1.55
N MET A 746 24.12 -3.76 1.42
CA MET A 746 23.45 -2.89 2.40
C MET A 746 22.68 -3.72 3.44
N LEU A 747 22.57 -3.17 4.64
CA LEU A 747 21.73 -3.71 5.71
C LEU A 747 20.50 -2.84 5.89
N PHE A 748 19.32 -3.44 5.94
CA PHE A 748 18.06 -2.74 6.18
C PHE A 748 17.48 -3.12 7.54
N GLY A 749 17.03 -2.13 8.30
CA GLY A 749 16.41 -2.29 9.61
C GLY A 749 15.12 -1.51 9.76
N ASN A 750 14.36 -1.83 10.82
CA ASN A 750 13.08 -1.17 11.14
C ASN A 750 13.30 0.27 11.70
N GLY A 751 13.99 1.11 10.92
CA GLY A 751 14.51 2.41 11.31
C GLY A 751 16.00 2.39 11.64
N VAL A 752 16.56 3.56 11.95
CA VAL A 752 17.99 3.75 12.27
C VAL A 752 18.34 3.25 13.67
N ALA A 753 17.41 3.35 14.63
CA ALA A 753 17.64 2.93 16.02
C ALA A 753 18.12 1.46 16.17
N PRO A 754 17.47 0.44 15.57
CA PRO A 754 17.96 -0.94 15.68
C PRO A 754 19.34 -1.14 15.05
N ILE A 755 19.63 -0.45 13.94
CA ILE A 755 20.94 -0.49 13.30
C ILE A 755 22.00 0.12 14.24
N PHE A 756 21.72 1.27 14.84
CA PHE A 756 22.61 1.91 15.79
C PHE A 756 22.82 1.05 17.04
N SER A 757 21.77 0.44 17.59
CA SER A 757 21.85 -0.51 18.70
C SER A 757 22.75 -1.72 18.36
N SER A 758 22.66 -2.27 17.16
CA SER A 758 23.56 -3.34 16.71
C SER A 758 25.01 -2.87 16.54
N LEU A 759 25.24 -1.63 16.09
CA LEU A 759 26.59 -1.03 16.06
C LEU A 759 27.18 -0.87 17.46
N LEU A 760 26.38 -0.45 18.44
CA LEU A 760 26.79 -0.37 19.84
C LEU A 760 27.15 -1.74 20.41
N ASN A 761 26.35 -2.77 20.12
CA ASN A 761 26.67 -4.16 20.48
C ASN A 761 28.05 -4.58 19.94
N LEU A 762 28.34 -4.30 18.66
CA LEU A 762 29.67 -4.60 18.08
C LEU A 762 30.79 -3.80 18.74
N CYS A 763 30.57 -2.51 19.03
CA CYS A 763 31.54 -1.66 19.73
C CYS A 763 31.93 -2.26 21.09
N THR A 764 30.94 -2.72 21.87
CA THR A 764 31.14 -3.40 23.15
C THR A 764 31.88 -4.74 22.98
N GLN A 765 31.49 -5.56 21.99
CA GLN A 765 32.13 -6.86 21.71
C GLN A 765 33.60 -6.70 21.29
N GLU A 766 33.92 -5.67 20.49
CA GLU A 766 35.29 -5.32 20.11
C GLU A 766 36.08 -4.65 21.25
N LYS A 767 35.45 -4.39 22.41
CA LYS A 767 36.01 -3.66 23.56
C LYS A 767 36.58 -2.29 23.16
N LYS A 768 35.83 -1.56 22.34
CA LYS A 768 36.17 -0.22 21.83
C LYS A 768 35.36 0.84 22.56
N SER A 769 35.92 2.03 22.65
CA SER A 769 35.19 3.21 23.14
C SER A 769 34.48 3.91 21.99
N LEU A 770 33.30 4.46 22.26
CA LEU A 770 32.56 5.29 21.34
C LEU A 770 32.77 6.76 21.69
N VAL A 771 33.39 7.49 20.79
CA VAL A 771 33.60 8.92 20.86
C VAL A 771 32.38 9.63 20.29
N ILE A 772 31.73 10.45 21.11
CA ILE A 772 30.51 11.17 20.76
C ILE A 772 30.71 12.67 21.04
N PRO A 773 30.38 13.57 20.10
CA PRO A 773 30.38 15.01 20.36
C PRO A 773 29.45 15.38 21.53
N SER A 774 29.87 16.31 22.39
CA SER A 774 28.96 16.90 23.37
C SER A 774 27.81 17.56 22.64
N GLY A 775 26.62 17.44 23.20
CA GLY A 775 25.43 17.91 22.51
C GLY A 775 24.90 16.95 21.44
N SER A 776 25.26 15.66 21.44
CA SER A 776 24.66 14.70 20.48
C SER A 776 23.23 14.31 20.86
N TYR A 777 22.51 13.66 19.94
CA TYR A 777 21.13 13.23 20.15
C TYR A 777 20.94 12.41 21.44
N GLY A 778 20.15 12.93 22.39
CA GLY A 778 20.02 12.38 23.74
C GLY A 778 19.61 10.90 23.82
N TYR A 779 18.79 10.42 22.89
CA TYR A 779 18.44 8.99 22.84
C TYR A 779 19.62 8.09 22.46
N PHE A 780 20.54 8.55 21.61
CA PHE A 780 21.72 7.75 21.25
C PHE A 780 22.74 7.70 22.39
N MET A 781 22.84 8.78 23.18
CA MET A 781 23.60 8.76 24.44
C MET A 781 23.01 7.74 25.42
N ALA A 782 21.69 7.76 25.62
CA ALA A 782 21.00 6.79 26.47
C ALA A 782 21.15 5.34 25.94
N ALA A 783 21.13 5.14 24.62
CA ALA A 783 21.32 3.82 24.01
C ALA A 783 22.75 3.30 24.23
N ALA A 784 23.77 4.16 24.12
CA ALA A 784 25.16 3.81 24.43
C ALA A 784 25.33 3.44 25.91
N GLN A 785 24.68 4.17 26.82
CA GLN A 785 24.64 3.83 28.25
C GLN A 785 23.96 2.48 28.49
N TYR A 786 22.84 2.22 27.81
CA TYR A 786 22.09 0.97 27.92
C TYR A 786 22.90 -0.25 27.47
N LYS A 787 23.70 -0.09 26.41
CA LYS A 787 24.61 -1.11 25.88
C LYS A 787 25.97 -1.17 26.58
N ASP A 788 26.13 -0.43 27.68
CA ASP A 788 27.33 -0.46 28.54
C ASP A 788 28.62 -0.14 27.74
N VAL A 789 28.51 0.77 26.77
CA VAL A 789 29.63 1.20 25.92
C VAL A 789 30.51 2.17 26.70
N ASP A 790 31.84 2.07 26.55
CA ASP A 790 32.76 3.08 27.07
C ASP A 790 32.64 4.37 26.23
N ILE A 791 32.07 5.44 26.80
CA ILE A 791 31.76 6.67 26.08
C ILE A 791 32.86 7.71 26.31
N GLY A 792 33.52 8.08 25.21
CA GLY A 792 34.36 9.27 25.13
C GLY A 792 33.57 10.49 24.69
N CYS A 793 33.70 11.63 25.36
CA CYS A 793 33.01 12.86 24.95
C CYS A 793 33.97 13.85 24.32
N LEU A 794 33.70 14.26 23.07
CA LEU A 794 34.44 15.33 22.39
C LEU A 794 33.72 16.66 22.60
N HIS A 795 34.35 17.60 23.28
CA HIS A 795 33.71 18.88 23.59
C HIS A 795 33.41 19.71 22.34
N THR A 796 32.26 20.37 22.34
CA THR A 796 31.76 21.28 21.30
C THR A 796 31.34 22.59 21.94
N GLY A 797 31.60 23.69 21.26
CA GLY A 797 31.35 25.03 21.76
C GLY A 797 30.52 25.89 20.82
N GLU A 798 30.01 26.99 21.36
CA GLU A 798 29.15 27.93 20.66
C GLU A 798 29.85 28.60 19.48
N GLU A 799 31.17 28.81 19.58
CA GLU A 799 32.03 29.46 18.59
C GLU A 799 32.01 28.77 17.22
N ASN A 800 31.73 27.45 17.20
CA ASN A 800 31.58 26.67 15.98
C ASN A 800 30.18 26.08 15.84
N GLN A 801 29.17 26.71 16.44
CA GLN A 801 27.77 26.24 16.43
C GLN A 801 27.65 24.77 16.89
N PHE A 802 28.45 24.38 17.89
CA PHE A 802 28.55 23.03 18.43
C PHE A 802 28.94 21.93 17.43
N LYS A 803 29.50 22.30 16.28
CA LYS A 803 30.22 21.35 15.41
C LYS A 803 31.57 21.01 16.03
N ILE A 804 32.01 19.77 15.85
CA ILE A 804 33.42 19.43 16.12
C ILE A 804 34.30 19.94 14.97
N ASN A 805 35.61 20.09 15.22
CA ASN A 805 36.57 20.45 14.18
C ASN A 805 37.72 19.43 14.13
N ALA A 806 38.50 19.47 13.06
CA ALA A 806 39.57 18.51 12.84
C ALA A 806 40.68 18.62 13.89
N GLU A 807 40.99 19.83 14.37
CA GLU A 807 42.03 20.07 15.37
C GLU A 807 41.67 19.41 16.72
N SER A 808 40.45 19.61 17.20
CA SER A 808 39.99 19.03 18.47
C SER A 808 39.87 17.51 18.39
N LEU A 809 39.49 16.99 17.22
CA LEU A 809 39.47 15.54 16.98
C LEU A 809 40.89 14.95 16.95
N ASP A 810 41.85 15.61 16.29
CA ASP A 810 43.25 15.18 16.20
C ASP A 810 43.89 15.12 17.59
N GLU A 811 43.70 16.17 18.39
CA GLU A 811 44.16 16.22 19.78
C GLU A 811 43.56 15.09 20.61
N TYR A 812 42.24 14.89 20.52
CA TYR A 812 41.53 13.87 21.30
C TYR A 812 42.00 12.44 20.95
N LEU A 813 42.20 12.15 19.66
CA LEU A 813 42.61 10.83 19.18
C LEU A 813 44.11 10.57 19.34
N SER A 814 44.95 11.62 19.39
CA SER A 814 46.41 11.48 19.52
C SER A 814 46.87 10.69 20.76
N THR A 815 46.05 10.64 21.80
CA THR A 815 46.33 9.98 23.09
C THR A 815 45.52 8.70 23.31
N ARG A 816 44.71 8.27 22.34
CA ARG A 816 43.76 7.16 22.49
C ARG A 816 43.91 6.16 21.35
N VAL A 817 43.58 4.90 21.61
CA VAL A 817 43.67 3.81 20.64
C VAL A 817 42.38 3.02 20.62
N GLY A 818 41.94 2.60 19.41
CA GLY A 818 40.76 1.75 19.26
C GLY A 818 39.44 2.47 19.61
N CYS A 819 39.22 3.63 19.00
CA CYS A 819 37.98 4.39 19.15
C CYS A 819 37.06 4.18 17.94
N TRP A 820 35.76 4.23 18.18
CA TRP A 820 34.74 4.49 17.18
C TRP A 820 34.30 5.95 17.33
N LEU A 821 33.91 6.61 16.25
CA LEU A 821 33.46 8.01 16.26
C LEU A 821 32.03 8.08 15.72
N PHE A 822 31.11 8.63 16.50
CA PHE A 822 29.77 8.96 16.03
C PHE A 822 29.71 10.41 15.54
N LEU A 823 29.18 10.62 14.33
CA LEU A 823 28.92 11.94 13.76
C LEU A 823 27.51 11.97 13.18
N ASN A 824 26.74 12.99 13.54
CA ASN A 824 25.53 13.33 12.81
C ASN A 824 25.87 14.41 11.78
N ALA A 825 25.86 14.01 10.50
CA ALA A 825 26.30 14.83 9.39
C ALA A 825 25.48 14.51 8.13
N PRO A 826 25.18 15.50 7.27
CA PRO A 826 25.73 16.85 7.27
C PRO A 826 25.07 17.81 8.28
N VAL A 827 23.86 17.51 8.74
CA VAL A 827 23.12 18.31 9.72
C VAL A 827 23.34 17.77 11.13
N VAL A 828 23.69 18.64 12.07
CA VAL A 828 23.94 18.30 13.48
C VAL A 828 22.65 18.35 14.30
N ASN A 829 22.15 17.21 14.76
CA ASN A 829 21.13 17.12 15.82
C ASN A 829 21.78 17.26 17.19
N PRO A 830 21.36 18.23 18.03
CA PRO A 830 20.10 19.00 18.03
C PRO A 830 20.17 20.43 17.49
N VAL A 831 21.31 20.88 16.96
CA VAL A 831 21.58 22.31 16.75
C VAL A 831 21.02 22.85 15.43
N GLY A 832 20.95 22.00 14.41
CA GLY A 832 20.57 22.41 13.05
C GLY A 832 21.73 23.04 12.28
N ALA A 833 22.94 23.03 12.85
CA ALA A 833 24.15 23.45 12.15
C ALA A 833 24.48 22.46 11.02
N VAL A 834 25.07 22.97 9.94
CA VAL A 834 25.45 22.18 8.77
C VAL A 834 26.97 22.25 8.61
N TYR A 835 27.62 21.09 8.55
CA TYR A 835 29.05 21.04 8.20
C TYR A 835 29.26 21.49 6.76
N SER A 836 30.36 22.14 6.46
CA SER A 836 30.82 22.33 5.08
C SER A 836 31.51 21.05 4.56
N GLN A 837 31.62 20.93 3.24
CA GLN A 837 32.30 19.79 2.62
C GLN A 837 33.77 19.69 3.06
N ALA A 838 34.44 20.84 3.22
CA ALA A 838 35.82 20.88 3.71
C ALA A 838 35.91 20.34 5.14
N GLU A 839 35.04 20.79 6.05
CA GLU A 839 35.01 20.30 7.44
C GLU A 839 34.79 18.78 7.50
N LEU A 840 33.86 18.23 6.69
CA LEU A 840 33.64 16.77 6.66
C LEU A 840 34.86 16.02 6.14
N ASN A 841 35.51 16.49 5.08
CA ASN A 841 36.72 15.86 4.55
C ASN A 841 37.88 15.91 5.55
N ASP A 842 38.05 17.01 6.27
CA ASP A 842 39.09 17.14 7.29
C ASP A 842 38.84 16.18 8.46
N LEU A 843 37.60 16.11 8.97
CA LEU A 843 37.22 15.18 10.04
C LEU A 843 37.45 13.70 9.63
N LEU A 844 37.04 13.34 8.42
CA LEU A 844 37.24 12.00 7.87
C LEU A 844 38.72 11.66 7.68
N SER A 845 39.53 12.63 7.26
CA SER A 845 40.99 12.47 7.12
C SER A 845 41.68 12.22 8.45
N ILE A 846 41.27 12.93 9.51
CA ILE A 846 41.77 12.68 10.87
C ILE A 846 41.34 11.29 11.36
N ALA A 847 40.09 10.88 11.14
CA ALA A 847 39.65 9.54 11.51
C ALA A 847 40.44 8.44 10.79
N LEU A 848 40.77 8.63 9.50
CA LEU A 848 41.65 7.75 8.75
C LEU A 848 43.06 7.66 9.34
N LYS A 849 43.65 8.81 9.71
CA LYS A 849 45.00 8.90 10.31
C LYS A 849 45.14 8.02 11.57
N TYR A 850 44.07 7.89 12.36
CA TYR A 850 44.05 7.13 13.62
C TYR A 850 43.33 5.77 13.53
N ASP A 851 43.04 5.27 12.32
CA ASP A 851 42.37 3.99 12.11
C ASP A 851 40.99 3.88 12.83
N VAL A 852 40.24 4.97 12.88
CA VAL A 852 38.95 5.04 13.59
C VAL A 852 37.81 4.47 12.74
N THR A 853 36.88 3.76 13.39
CA THR A 853 35.59 3.42 12.78
C THR A 853 34.65 4.60 12.92
N VAL A 854 34.21 5.21 11.82
CA VAL A 854 33.28 6.35 11.83
C VAL A 854 31.85 5.86 11.55
N ILE A 855 30.93 6.13 12.47
CA ILE A 855 29.48 6.04 12.26
C ILE A 855 28.99 7.42 11.86
N LEU A 856 28.63 7.58 10.60
CA LEU A 856 28.05 8.79 10.04
C LEU A 856 26.53 8.61 9.91
N ASP A 857 25.78 9.24 10.81
CA ASP A 857 24.32 9.33 10.74
C ASP A 857 23.91 10.45 9.79
N SER A 858 23.39 10.04 8.62
CA SER A 858 22.94 10.90 7.54
C SER A 858 21.42 11.02 7.45
N VAL A 859 20.67 10.66 8.51
CA VAL A 859 19.20 10.63 8.48
C VAL A 859 18.53 11.99 8.19
N PHE A 860 19.26 13.10 8.39
CA PHE A 860 18.79 14.47 8.09
C PHE A 860 19.30 15.03 6.75
N SER A 861 20.02 14.24 5.95
CA SER A 861 20.43 14.65 4.61
C SER A 861 19.21 14.92 3.73
N GLY A 862 19.26 16.01 2.96
CA GLY A 862 18.12 16.51 2.16
C GLY A 862 17.24 17.52 2.88
N LEU A 863 17.55 17.86 4.14
CA LEU A 863 16.87 18.88 4.94
C LEU A 863 17.74 20.11 5.22
N GLU A 864 18.83 20.31 4.49
CA GLU A 864 19.61 21.53 4.50
C GLU A 864 18.78 22.67 3.87
N PHE A 865 18.82 23.87 4.46
CA PHE A 865 18.02 25.01 3.95
C PHE A 865 18.59 25.60 2.66
N ASN A 866 19.88 25.38 2.40
CA ASN A 866 20.49 25.77 1.13
C ASN A 866 20.03 24.85 -0.02
N GLU A 867 20.07 25.36 -1.25
CA GLU A 867 19.59 24.59 -2.42
C GLU A 867 20.54 23.45 -2.80
N ASN A 868 21.83 23.52 -2.43
CA ASN A 868 22.84 22.50 -2.77
C ASN A 868 23.09 21.53 -1.60
N SER A 869 22.34 20.42 -1.60
CA SER A 869 22.40 19.36 -0.59
C SER A 869 23.32 18.18 -0.97
N ASN A 870 24.18 18.34 -1.98
CA ASN A 870 25.10 17.30 -2.45
C ASN A 870 26.52 17.55 -1.94
N TRP A 871 27.14 16.50 -1.42
CA TRP A 871 28.45 16.49 -0.79
C TRP A 871 29.40 15.64 -1.61
N ASN A 872 30.58 16.15 -1.96
CA ASN A 872 31.62 15.35 -2.57
C ASN A 872 32.62 14.89 -1.51
N LEU A 873 32.45 13.65 -1.04
CA LEU A 873 33.35 12.97 -0.10
C LEU A 873 34.13 11.82 -0.76
N SER A 874 34.09 11.73 -2.09
CA SER A 874 34.61 10.59 -2.86
C SER A 874 36.06 10.23 -2.54
N ASP A 875 36.95 11.23 -2.45
CA ASP A 875 38.37 11.04 -2.14
C ASP A 875 38.59 10.40 -0.76
N CYS A 876 37.91 10.90 0.28
CA CYS A 876 38.00 10.33 1.62
C CYS A 876 37.43 8.91 1.67
N ILE A 877 36.28 8.69 1.02
CA ILE A 877 35.64 7.38 0.96
C ILE A 877 36.55 6.36 0.25
N TYR A 878 37.21 6.75 -0.84
CA TYR A 878 38.18 5.91 -1.53
C TYR A 878 39.34 5.50 -0.60
N GLN A 879 39.80 6.40 0.27
CA GLN A 879 40.82 6.06 1.26
C GLN A 879 40.30 5.08 2.33
N PHE A 880 39.06 5.24 2.81
CA PHE A 880 38.44 4.28 3.74
C PHE A 880 38.24 2.90 3.12
N VAL A 881 37.85 2.83 1.84
CA VAL A 881 37.70 1.56 1.09
C VAL A 881 39.03 0.81 1.01
N ASN A 882 40.14 1.54 0.84
CA ASN A 882 41.49 0.94 0.77
C ASN A 882 42.13 0.72 2.14
N SER A 883 41.52 1.21 3.23
CA SER A 883 41.99 1.00 4.58
C SER A 883 41.64 -0.40 5.08
N LYS A 884 42.58 -1.04 5.77
CA LYS A 884 42.34 -2.34 6.43
C LYS A 884 41.81 -2.20 7.85
N ARG A 885 41.92 -1.02 8.45
CA ARG A 885 41.64 -0.78 9.87
C ARG A 885 40.56 0.25 10.08
N ALA A 886 40.68 1.42 9.45
CA ALA A 886 39.63 2.43 9.46
C ALA A 886 38.39 1.93 8.70
N LYS A 887 37.22 2.12 9.27
CA LYS A 887 35.94 1.72 8.66
C LYS A 887 35.03 2.93 8.62
N LEU A 888 34.29 3.12 7.54
CA LEU A 888 33.24 4.14 7.46
C LEU A 888 31.90 3.42 7.37
N VAL A 889 30.97 3.83 8.22
CA VAL A 889 29.60 3.28 8.31
C VAL A 889 28.64 4.45 8.13
N PHE A 890 27.81 4.38 7.10
CA PHE A 890 26.70 5.32 6.90
C PHE A 890 25.42 4.69 7.41
N ILE A 891 24.66 5.43 8.21
CA ILE A 891 23.29 5.06 8.58
C ILE A 891 22.32 6.16 8.14
N GLY A 892 21.21 5.77 7.53
CA GLY A 892 20.22 6.71 7.01
C GLY A 892 18.84 6.08 6.93
N GLY A 893 17.84 6.85 6.46
CA GLY A 893 16.49 6.34 6.29
C GLY A 893 15.51 7.40 5.80
N ILE A 894 14.28 6.96 5.50
CA ILE A 894 13.25 7.82 4.92
C ILE A 894 12.48 8.66 5.97
N SER A 895 12.82 8.47 7.25
CA SER A 895 12.01 8.97 8.37
C SER A 895 11.87 10.49 8.43
N LYS A 896 12.90 11.23 7.99
CA LYS A 896 12.95 12.70 8.14
C LYS A 896 12.56 13.38 6.84
N GLU A 897 13.34 13.23 5.77
CA GLU A 897 13.11 13.89 4.47
C GLU A 897 11.70 13.66 3.88
N TYR A 898 11.16 12.43 3.99
CA TYR A 898 9.85 12.10 3.42
C TYR A 898 8.69 12.08 4.43
N ALA A 899 8.90 12.59 5.66
CA ALA A 899 7.92 12.53 6.75
C ALA A 899 7.33 11.11 7.00
N ALA A 900 8.18 10.10 6.80
CA ALA A 900 7.80 8.69 6.78
C ALA A 900 8.23 7.95 8.05
N GLY A 901 8.20 8.65 9.19
CA GLY A 901 8.74 8.16 10.45
C GLY A 901 8.13 6.83 10.90
N GLY A 902 6.81 6.73 10.88
CA GLY A 902 6.02 5.55 11.26
C GLY A 902 6.18 4.33 10.36
N LEU A 903 6.76 4.50 9.16
CA LEU A 903 7.04 3.39 8.25
C LEU A 903 8.24 2.56 8.71
N ARG A 904 9.10 3.12 9.56
CA ARG A 904 10.24 2.42 10.18
C ARG A 904 11.16 1.77 9.14
N PHE A 905 11.70 2.54 8.21
CA PHE A 905 12.72 2.04 7.28
C PHE A 905 14.04 2.80 7.47
N GLY A 906 15.10 2.06 7.77
CA GLY A 906 16.48 2.56 7.86
C GLY A 906 17.44 1.64 7.11
N TYR A 907 18.56 2.19 6.68
CA TYR A 907 19.60 1.47 5.95
C TYR A 907 20.98 1.75 6.56
N CYS A 908 21.90 0.81 6.34
CA CYS A 908 23.30 0.90 6.69
C CYS A 908 24.16 0.43 5.51
N TRP A 909 25.20 1.21 5.23
CA TRP A 909 26.24 0.86 4.26
C TRP A 909 27.60 1.05 4.93
N SER A 910 28.59 0.23 4.57
CA SER A 910 29.94 0.39 5.10
C SER A 910 31.01 0.06 4.08
N THR A 911 32.19 0.67 4.26
CA THR A 911 33.41 0.26 3.55
C THR A 911 33.93 -1.11 3.99
N SER A 912 33.41 -1.68 5.10
CA SER A 912 33.83 -2.97 5.65
C SER A 912 32.75 -4.05 5.48
N LYS A 913 32.96 -4.97 4.52
CA LYS A 913 32.08 -6.13 4.31
C LYS A 913 31.94 -7.05 5.55
N PRO A 914 33.02 -7.36 6.30
CA PRO A 914 32.90 -8.14 7.53
C PRO A 914 31.98 -7.48 8.56
N LEU A 915 32.09 -6.15 8.74
CA LEU A 915 31.23 -5.41 9.67
C LEU A 915 29.75 -5.53 9.30
N ILE A 916 29.40 -5.44 8.01
CA ILE A 916 28.01 -5.64 7.55
C ILE A 916 27.52 -7.06 7.82
N ALA A 917 28.37 -8.08 7.61
CA ALA A 917 28.03 -9.47 7.88
C ALA A 917 27.78 -9.70 9.39
N ASP A 918 28.61 -9.10 10.25
CA ASP A 918 28.43 -9.18 11.70
C ASP A 918 27.13 -8.49 12.13
N LEU A 919 26.85 -7.28 11.62
CA LEU A 919 25.60 -6.56 11.89
C LEU A 919 24.36 -7.34 11.46
N LYS A 920 24.39 -8.00 10.30
CA LYS A 920 23.29 -8.85 9.83
C LYS A 920 22.97 -10.00 10.79
N SER A 921 23.98 -10.52 11.48
CA SER A 921 23.78 -11.58 12.47
C SER A 921 23.15 -11.08 13.78
N LEU A 922 23.29 -9.78 14.05
CA LEU A 922 22.78 -9.10 15.26
C LEU A 922 21.43 -8.41 15.03
N LEU A 923 21.04 -8.17 13.77
CA LEU A 923 19.79 -7.52 13.44
C LEU A 923 18.70 -8.60 13.22
N PRO A 924 17.75 -8.78 14.16
CA PRO A 924 16.82 -9.91 14.13
C PRO A 924 15.81 -9.84 12.97
N HIS A 925 15.46 -8.62 12.52
CA HIS A 925 14.39 -8.41 11.55
C HIS A 925 14.71 -7.32 10.53
N SER A 926 14.48 -7.65 9.26
CA SER A 926 14.49 -6.68 8.16
C SER A 926 13.08 -6.11 7.91
N PRO A 927 12.99 -4.91 7.30
CA PRO A 927 11.74 -4.37 6.80
C PRO A 927 11.04 -5.35 5.85
N HIS A 928 9.71 -5.32 5.86
CA HIS A 928 8.91 -6.14 4.96
C HIS A 928 9.08 -5.70 3.49
N PHE A 929 8.89 -6.62 2.54
CA PHE A 929 9.10 -6.36 1.11
C PHE A 929 8.24 -5.19 0.59
N THR A 930 7.05 -4.96 1.17
CA THR A 930 6.19 -3.82 0.81
C THR A 930 6.90 -2.49 1.05
N LEU A 931 7.62 -2.36 2.16
CA LEU A 931 8.44 -1.19 2.46
C LEU A 931 9.68 -1.13 1.58
N GLY A 932 10.33 -2.27 1.32
CA GLY A 932 11.46 -2.34 0.37
C GLY A 932 11.08 -1.82 -1.02
N TYR A 933 9.94 -2.29 -1.55
CA TYR A 933 9.36 -1.84 -2.81
C TYR A 933 9.03 -0.34 -2.79
N THR A 934 8.37 0.12 -1.72
CA THR A 934 8.01 1.54 -1.55
C THR A 934 9.26 2.42 -1.57
N VAL A 935 10.30 2.03 -0.84
CA VAL A 935 11.58 2.75 -0.79
C VAL A 935 12.26 2.73 -2.14
N ARG A 936 12.33 1.58 -2.80
CA ARG A 936 12.88 1.46 -4.15
C ARG A 936 12.22 2.49 -5.08
N LYS A 937 10.89 2.50 -5.14
CA LYS A 937 10.12 3.37 -6.03
C LYS A 937 10.23 4.86 -5.71
N ILE A 938 10.24 5.25 -4.43
CA ILE A 938 10.39 6.67 -4.07
C ILE A 938 11.81 7.19 -4.33
N ILE A 939 12.84 6.34 -4.19
CA ILE A 939 14.20 6.72 -4.56
C ILE A 939 14.38 6.79 -6.08
N GLU A 940 13.81 5.85 -6.86
CA GLU A 940 13.77 5.92 -8.33
C GLU A 940 13.08 7.22 -8.81
N ALA A 941 11.96 7.60 -8.19
CA ALA A 941 11.27 8.87 -8.47
C ALA A 941 12.16 10.10 -8.18
N GLN A 942 12.92 10.07 -7.09
CA GLN A 942 13.85 11.15 -6.76
C GLN A 942 15.00 11.26 -7.76
N LEU A 943 15.63 10.14 -8.11
CA LEU A 943 16.77 10.08 -9.03
C LEU A 943 16.40 10.47 -10.46
N SER A 944 15.18 10.12 -10.89
CA SER A 944 14.64 10.52 -12.19
C SER A 944 14.19 11.99 -12.26
N GLY A 945 14.18 12.70 -11.13
CA GLY A 945 13.76 14.10 -11.07
C GLY A 945 12.26 14.30 -11.20
N GLU A 946 11.44 13.38 -10.67
CA GLU A 946 9.98 13.49 -10.71
C GLU A 946 9.51 14.82 -10.07
N SER A 947 8.90 15.67 -10.88
CA SER A 947 8.68 17.10 -10.55
C SER A 947 7.84 17.29 -9.29
N SER A 948 6.76 16.53 -9.13
CA SER A 948 5.87 16.60 -7.98
C SER A 948 6.57 16.21 -6.67
N LEU A 949 7.54 15.29 -6.69
CA LEU A 949 8.37 14.95 -5.54
C LEU A 949 9.36 16.07 -5.22
N GLN A 950 10.08 16.57 -6.23
CA GLN A 950 11.07 17.64 -6.06
C GLN A 950 10.42 18.93 -5.51
N ASP A 951 9.27 19.32 -6.06
CA ASP A 951 8.49 20.47 -5.58
C ASP A 951 8.00 20.28 -4.15
N HIS A 952 7.63 19.06 -3.77
CA HIS A 952 7.23 18.75 -2.41
C HIS A 952 8.40 18.89 -1.42
N LEU A 953 9.55 18.27 -1.72
CA LEU A 953 10.75 18.33 -0.87
C LEU A 953 11.29 19.76 -0.75
N LEU A 954 11.27 20.54 -1.83
CA LEU A 954 11.66 21.95 -1.81
C LEU A 954 10.73 22.79 -0.94
N ARG A 955 9.40 22.61 -1.05
CA ARG A 955 8.43 23.30 -0.19
C ARG A 955 8.63 22.97 1.28
N GLN A 956 8.89 21.70 1.60
CA GLN A 956 9.16 21.26 2.96
C GLN A 956 10.37 21.99 3.55
N ARG A 957 11.49 22.06 2.81
CA ARG A 957 12.70 22.78 3.25
C ARG A 957 12.44 24.27 3.48
N LYS A 958 11.74 24.94 2.56
CA LYS A 958 11.37 26.35 2.69
C LYS A 958 10.46 26.62 3.89
N GLU A 959 9.54 25.70 4.18
CA GLU A 959 8.69 25.80 5.36
C GLU A 959 9.51 25.68 6.65
N LEU A 960 10.42 24.70 6.74
CA LEU A 960 11.30 24.54 7.89
C LEU A 960 12.21 25.76 8.10
N GLU A 961 12.77 26.33 7.02
CA GLU A 961 13.57 27.56 7.06
C GLU A 961 12.75 28.76 7.57
N SER A 962 11.53 28.93 7.04
CA SER A 962 10.60 29.99 7.47
C SER A 962 10.25 29.87 8.95
N ARG A 963 9.93 28.66 9.41
CA ARG A 963 9.62 28.36 10.82
C ARG A 963 10.82 28.61 11.72
N ALA A 964 12.02 28.18 11.29
CA ALA A 964 13.26 28.46 12.00
C ALA A 964 13.48 29.96 12.17
N HIS A 965 13.29 30.74 11.11
CA HIS A 965 13.43 32.19 11.13
C HIS A 965 12.43 32.86 12.08
N ARG A 966 11.14 32.52 11.96
CA ARG A 966 10.07 33.06 12.81
C ARG A 966 10.30 32.77 14.29
N LEU A 967 10.60 31.51 14.62
CA LEU A 967 10.85 31.12 16.01
C LEU A 967 12.13 31.76 16.56
N SER A 968 13.19 31.85 15.75
CA SER A 968 14.43 32.53 16.13
C SER A 968 14.22 34.00 16.46
N GLN A 969 13.45 34.72 15.64
CA GLN A 969 13.09 36.11 15.89
C GLN A 969 12.30 36.27 17.19
N LEU A 970 11.27 35.44 17.40
CA LEU A 970 10.47 35.48 18.62
C LEU A 970 11.31 35.23 19.88
N LEU A 971 12.11 34.16 19.87
CA LEU A 971 12.97 33.81 21.01
C LEU A 971 13.98 34.92 21.31
N THR A 972 14.59 35.50 20.28
CA THR A 972 15.52 36.63 20.43
C THR A 972 14.83 37.85 21.03
N GLN A 973 13.62 38.20 20.58
CA GLN A 973 12.81 39.28 21.17
C GLN A 973 12.46 39.01 22.64
N LYS A 974 12.32 37.74 23.03
CA LYS A 974 12.10 37.28 24.40
C LYS A 974 13.39 37.15 25.22
N GLY A 975 14.53 37.63 24.72
CA GLY A 975 15.79 37.63 25.45
C GLY A 975 16.54 36.29 25.45
N TRP A 976 16.20 35.39 24.53
CA TRP A 976 16.95 34.16 24.31
C TRP A 976 18.10 34.39 23.33
N LYS A 977 19.20 33.66 23.52
CA LYS A 977 20.32 33.59 22.58
C LYS A 977 20.13 32.35 21.69
N VAL A 978 19.83 32.58 20.42
CA VAL A 978 19.51 31.51 19.45
C VAL A 978 20.75 31.18 18.62
N ILE A 979 21.05 29.89 18.44
CA ILE A 979 21.98 29.43 17.42
C ILE A 979 21.20 29.26 16.13
N GLN A 980 21.59 30.00 15.09
CA GLN A 980 20.86 29.98 13.83
C GLN A 980 21.03 28.62 13.15
N PRO A 981 19.93 27.86 12.96
CA PRO A 981 20.01 26.60 12.22
C PRO A 981 20.19 26.88 10.72
N SER A 982 20.88 25.97 10.03
CA SER A 982 21.05 25.95 8.58
C SER A 982 20.41 24.72 7.93
N GLY A 983 19.76 23.85 8.71
CA GLY A 983 19.06 22.67 8.23
C GLY A 983 18.43 21.83 9.34
N GLY A 984 17.78 20.75 8.94
CA GLY A 984 17.17 19.78 9.84
C GLY A 984 15.80 20.21 10.35
N LEU A 985 15.42 19.66 11.51
CA LEU A 985 14.08 19.79 12.08
C LEU A 985 14.07 20.60 13.38
N PHE A 986 15.18 21.22 13.76
CA PHE A 986 15.35 21.76 15.10
C PHE A 986 16.21 23.01 15.13
N LEU A 987 16.06 23.77 16.21
CA LEU A 987 16.97 24.84 16.62
C LEU A 987 17.21 24.77 18.12
N VAL A 988 18.31 25.37 18.57
CA VAL A 988 18.64 25.51 19.99
C VAL A 988 18.74 26.97 20.41
N ALA A 989 18.28 27.24 21.63
CA ALA A 989 18.36 28.56 22.22
C ALA A 989 18.62 28.50 23.73
N LYS A 990 19.36 29.48 24.25
CA LYS A 990 19.67 29.64 25.67
C LYS A 990 18.89 30.82 26.24
N PRO A 991 18.16 30.69 27.37
CA PRO A 991 17.36 31.77 27.95
C PRO A 991 18.24 32.83 28.64
N GLN A 992 19.04 33.56 27.86
CA GLN A 992 20.12 34.42 28.34
C GLN A 992 19.62 35.52 29.30
N ALA A 993 18.55 36.24 28.94
CA ALA A 993 17.99 37.29 29.81
C ALA A 993 17.46 36.74 31.14
N PHE A 994 16.96 35.50 31.17
CA PHE A 994 16.53 34.84 32.41
C PHE A 994 17.73 34.54 33.31
N ILE A 995 18.78 33.96 32.72
CA ILE A 995 20.05 33.68 33.40
C ILE A 995 20.61 34.97 33.99
N ASP A 996 20.65 36.05 33.21
CA ASP A 996 21.21 37.34 33.63
C ASP A 996 20.34 38.01 34.72
N LYS A 997 19.01 37.90 34.65
CA LYS A 997 18.09 38.52 35.63
C LYS A 997 18.15 37.84 37.00
N TYR A 998 18.20 36.51 37.02
CA TYR A 998 18.12 35.74 38.26
C TYR A 998 19.48 35.24 38.77
N GLU A 999 20.55 35.43 37.99
CA GLU A 999 21.92 34.99 38.31
C GLU A 999 22.01 33.48 38.64
N ILE A 1000 21.25 32.66 37.91
CA ILE A 1000 21.15 31.21 38.09
C ILE A 1000 22.08 30.49 37.09
N PRO A 1001 22.72 29.36 37.44
CA PRO A 1001 23.50 28.57 36.50
C PRO A 1001 22.73 28.24 35.20
N PRO A 1002 23.37 28.24 34.02
CA PRO A 1002 22.66 28.05 32.75
C PRO A 1002 21.82 26.76 32.66
N ILE A 1003 22.32 25.66 33.22
CA ILE A 1003 21.61 24.37 33.23
C ILE A 1003 20.32 24.47 34.04
N ASP A 1004 20.41 24.98 35.27
CA ASP A 1004 19.27 25.14 36.17
C ASP A 1004 18.23 26.10 35.58
N ALA A 1005 18.69 27.18 34.94
CA ALA A 1005 17.81 28.12 34.24
C ALA A 1005 17.03 27.46 33.09
N ALA A 1006 17.71 26.67 32.25
CA ALA A 1006 17.06 25.93 31.18
C ALA A 1006 16.01 24.94 31.71
N ASP A 1007 16.35 24.17 32.75
CA ASP A 1007 15.45 23.20 33.38
C ASP A 1007 14.24 23.88 34.04
N GLN A 1008 14.45 25.02 34.71
CA GLN A 1008 13.37 25.79 35.32
C GLN A 1008 12.42 26.34 34.25
N VAL A 1009 12.95 26.93 33.18
CA VAL A 1009 12.13 27.51 32.10
C VAL A 1009 11.33 26.42 31.36
N THR A 1010 11.96 25.29 31.04
CA THR A 1010 11.24 24.16 30.39
C THR A 1010 10.14 23.62 31.29
N SER A 1011 10.39 23.46 32.60
CA SER A 1011 9.36 23.04 33.56
C SER A 1011 8.20 24.02 33.66
N GLN A 1012 8.47 25.33 33.65
CA GLN A 1012 7.45 26.37 33.70
C GLN A 1012 6.62 26.41 32.41
N LEU A 1013 7.24 26.28 31.23
CA LEU A 1013 6.52 26.20 29.96
C LEU A 1013 5.54 25.03 29.94
N PHE A 1014 5.96 23.85 30.43
CA PHE A 1014 5.06 22.71 30.53
C PHE A 1014 3.92 22.96 31.52
N LYS A 1015 4.23 23.37 32.75
CA LYS A 1015 3.21 23.54 33.81
C LYS A 1015 2.21 24.68 33.56
N LEU A 1016 2.67 25.79 32.98
CA LEU A 1016 1.87 27.01 32.84
C LEU A 1016 1.27 27.19 31.44
N LYS A 1017 1.93 26.67 30.41
CA LYS A 1017 1.51 26.83 29.00
C LYS A 1017 1.25 25.49 28.31
N ASN A 1018 1.43 24.35 28.98
CA ASN A 1018 1.26 23.02 28.40
C ASN A 1018 2.07 22.83 27.10
N LEU A 1019 3.28 23.41 27.08
CA LEU A 1019 4.22 23.38 25.96
C LEU A 1019 5.48 22.64 26.39
N VAL A 1020 5.84 21.58 25.65
CA VAL A 1020 6.99 20.73 25.95
C VAL A 1020 8.13 21.04 24.98
N ILE A 1021 9.31 21.27 25.51
CA ILE A 1021 10.58 21.45 24.78
C ILE A 1021 11.67 20.65 25.49
N ASN A 1022 12.78 20.35 24.80
CA ASN A 1022 13.88 19.66 25.46
C ASN A 1022 14.75 20.64 26.24
N ASN A 1023 15.16 20.26 27.43
CA ASN A 1023 16.00 21.04 28.31
C ASN A 1023 17.51 20.82 28.06
N SER A 1024 18.35 21.47 28.86
CA SER A 1024 19.82 21.40 28.71
C SER A 1024 20.40 20.01 28.97
N THR A 1025 19.83 19.28 29.93
CA THR A 1025 20.30 17.92 30.26
C THR A 1025 19.90 16.90 29.20
N TRP A 1026 18.78 17.11 28.51
CA TRP A 1026 18.40 16.32 27.33
C TRP A 1026 19.31 16.61 26.13
N THR A 1027 19.63 17.88 25.87
CA THR A 1027 20.46 18.26 24.71
C THR A 1027 21.92 17.88 24.92
N GLY A 1028 22.40 17.83 26.16
CA GLY A 1028 23.83 17.72 26.46
C GLY A 1028 24.60 19.01 26.18
N LEU A 1029 23.90 20.13 25.95
CA LEU A 1029 24.46 21.45 25.71
C LEU A 1029 24.16 22.36 26.91
N PRO A 1030 25.17 22.79 27.70
CA PRO A 1030 24.95 23.59 28.90
C PRO A 1030 24.15 24.87 28.66
N GLY A 1031 22.96 24.94 29.25
CA GLY A 1031 22.02 26.06 29.16
C GLY A 1031 21.20 26.17 27.87
N TYR A 1032 21.34 25.26 26.91
CA TYR A 1032 20.60 25.31 25.65
C TYR A 1032 19.40 24.35 25.65
N CYS A 1033 18.23 24.89 25.33
CA CYS A 1033 17.01 24.13 25.07
C CYS A 1033 16.84 23.87 23.58
N ARG A 1034 16.23 22.74 23.20
CA ARG A 1034 15.92 22.40 21.80
C ARG A 1034 14.44 22.50 21.51
N PHE A 1035 14.14 23.12 20.38
CA PHE A 1035 12.80 23.28 19.80
C PHE A 1035 12.73 22.53 18.47
N VAL A 1036 11.71 21.72 18.28
CA VAL A 1036 11.40 21.03 17.03
C VAL A 1036 10.51 21.93 16.17
N LEU A 1037 10.83 22.02 14.88
CA LEU A 1037 10.19 22.90 13.90
C LEU A 1037 9.16 22.18 13.03
N SER A 1038 9.20 20.85 13.03
CA SER A 1038 8.46 19.99 12.11
C SER A 1038 7.18 19.40 12.72
N CYS A 1039 6.53 20.11 13.65
CA CYS A 1039 5.19 19.77 14.14
C CYS A 1039 4.10 20.18 13.12
N SER A 1040 2.85 19.82 13.38
CA SER A 1040 1.71 20.28 12.57
C SER A 1040 1.63 21.82 12.48
N ASP A 1041 1.01 22.36 11.42
CA ASP A 1041 0.81 23.82 11.26
C ASP A 1041 0.07 24.42 12.47
N GLY A 1042 -0.97 23.72 12.95
CA GLY A 1042 -1.75 24.16 14.10
C GLY A 1042 -0.93 24.21 15.38
N ASP A 1043 -0.10 23.19 15.62
CA ASP A 1043 0.76 23.12 16.81
C ASP A 1043 1.88 24.14 16.76
N PHE A 1044 2.45 24.41 15.57
CA PHE A 1044 3.47 25.44 15.40
C PHE A 1044 2.93 26.84 15.73
N GLU A 1045 1.78 27.22 15.16
CA GLU A 1045 1.17 28.53 15.42
C GLU A 1045 0.77 28.69 16.88
N GLU A 1046 0.19 27.65 17.48
CA GLU A 1046 -0.18 27.68 18.90
C GLU A 1046 1.06 27.73 19.81
N ALA A 1047 2.16 27.04 19.47
CA ALA A 1047 3.41 27.14 20.20
C ALA A 1047 4.02 28.55 20.12
N VAL A 1048 4.08 29.14 18.92
CA VAL A 1048 4.54 30.52 18.70
C VAL A 1048 3.71 31.49 19.53
N LYS A 1049 2.39 31.35 19.52
CA LYS A 1049 1.49 32.15 20.35
C LYS A 1049 1.77 31.98 21.84
N ARG A 1050 1.83 30.76 22.36
CA ARG A 1050 2.11 30.47 23.78
C ARG A 1050 3.44 31.04 24.24
N LEU A 1051 4.49 30.93 23.41
CA LEU A 1051 5.81 31.52 23.66
C LEU A 1051 5.77 33.05 23.64
N SER A 1052 4.98 33.65 22.74
CA SER A 1052 4.81 35.11 22.66
C SER A 1052 4.08 35.69 23.88
N GLU A 1053 3.12 34.96 24.44
CA GLU A 1053 2.36 35.36 25.62
C GLU A 1053 3.05 35.01 26.94
N PHE A 1054 4.09 34.17 26.91
CA PHE A 1054 4.82 33.80 28.12
C PHE A 1054 5.75 34.94 28.53
N ASP A 1055 5.65 35.35 29.79
CA ASP A 1055 6.60 36.27 30.41
C ASP A 1055 7.73 35.46 31.05
N PHE A 1056 8.86 35.39 30.35
CA PHE A 1056 10.02 34.65 30.86
C PHE A 1056 10.63 35.32 32.08
N LEU A 1057 10.46 36.63 32.26
CA LEU A 1057 11.15 37.37 33.32
C LEU A 1057 10.30 37.52 34.60
N GLY A 1058 9.14 36.88 34.68
CA GLY A 1058 8.32 36.81 35.90
C GLY A 1058 7.17 37.80 35.94
#